data_AF-A0A2E6ETA7-F1
#
_entry.id   AF-A0A2E6ETA7-F1
#
_cell.length_a   1.000
_cell.length_b   1.000
_cell.length_c   1.000
_cell.angle_alpha   90.00
_cell.angle_beta   90.00
_cell.angle_gamma   90.00
#
_symmetry.space_group_name_H-M   'P 1'
#
loop_
_entity.id
_entity.type
_entity.pdbx_description
1 polymer ?
#
loop_
_entity_poly.entity_id
_entity_poly.type
_entity_poly.pdbx_seq_one_letter_code
_entity_poly.pdbx_strand_id
1 'polypeptide(L)'
;MSQSSNPDRASAVSSLEGEVGHVVFRNPENEFVIARLAVGSQEQTIKGMMPGVEVGDRLRLQGHWVTDPRYGRQFAVESYLPVLPETAEGLERYLAGQRVQGIGRVVAKRIVAHFGDSTLKVLDEHPERLLEVEGIGPGRLGRVIESWRLHRGERDAVIFLQGLGLSAALAEKIFRAYRSRSIDCVKRNPYRLVADIRGVGFVTADRVAERLGVAGANPHRIRAGLLHCLVRASESGHCYLPEPELADSAAGLLSLDAEALDGPLRQLILEGAVVAEADRRPRRLWLWELHALEVELAEALLQLRRSESARAWGAGGEQDLGLTARVEGVRWSPAQRAALQLGLRDKFCVVTGGPGTGKTTLVRALLSCWQGRGAKVALAAPTGRAARRLEEATGHSASTLHRLLEYSPASGEFQRHADQSIGADVVIVDEVSMVDLALMTALIRALRPQAQLILVGDAAQLPSVGPGRVLGDLIDSGVIPLARLDVVFRQDEAGLIVANAHRILDGQRPQSAADAAGDFFFIERDQPEAVLRTVVHLVTERIPRRWGLDGRRDVQVLAPMRKGSCGVEALNNALRERMVELDGDLRRGQPEVKRDFGPGDRVMQQRNNYDKEVFNGDVGQISSVAASGDLVVLFGEQRVEYSREEQDQLQLAYAVTIHKSQGSEYPAVVVPVLTQHFRMLQRNLLYTAVTRGKEVVVLVGSRRALDIALGNSEARVRYTGLAERLRAGAAVP
;
A
#
# COMPACT_ATOMS: atom_id res chain seq x y z
N MET A 1 -15.36 -42.54 -21.77
CA MET A 1 -14.38 -42.32 -22.87
C MET A 1 -14.70 -40.94 -23.42
N SER A 2 -13.90 -39.88 -23.31
CA SER A 2 -12.46 -39.71 -23.17
C SER A 2 -12.19 -38.42 -22.38
N GLN A 3 -11.36 -38.49 -21.34
CA GLN A 3 -10.87 -37.33 -20.59
C GLN A 3 -9.91 -36.52 -21.47
N SER A 4 -10.18 -35.22 -21.67
CA SER A 4 -9.18 -34.27 -22.16
C SER A 4 -8.59 -33.53 -20.96
N SER A 5 -7.47 -34.06 -20.46
CA SER A 5 -6.64 -33.47 -19.42
C SER A 5 -6.04 -32.14 -19.89
N ASN A 6 -6.33 -31.07 -19.16
CA ASN A 6 -5.73 -29.75 -19.29
C ASN A 6 -4.27 -29.80 -18.78
N PRO A 7 -3.24 -29.33 -19.54
CA PRO A 7 -1.87 -29.36 -19.06
C PRO A 7 -1.55 -28.08 -18.28
N ASP A 8 -1.97 -28.00 -17.03
CA ASP A 8 -1.22 -27.22 -16.04
C ASP A 8 0.09 -27.97 -15.74
N ARG A 9 1.05 -27.88 -16.67
CA ARG A 9 2.44 -28.15 -16.32
C ARG A 9 2.93 -26.93 -15.55
N ALA A 10 2.86 -27.02 -14.22
CA ALA A 10 3.89 -26.40 -13.39
C ALA A 10 5.24 -26.71 -14.05
N SER A 11 5.92 -25.69 -14.57
CA SER A 11 7.21 -25.88 -15.23
C SER A 11 8.14 -26.51 -14.20
N ALA A 12 8.46 -27.79 -14.39
CA ALA A 12 9.24 -28.55 -13.42
C ALA A 12 10.58 -27.81 -13.18
N VAL A 13 10.84 -27.48 -11.92
CA VAL A 13 12.11 -26.89 -11.51
C VAL A 13 13.21 -27.81 -11.99
N SER A 14 14.03 -27.29 -12.90
CA SER A 14 15.13 -28.00 -13.54
C SER A 14 16.44 -27.45 -12.97
N SER A 15 17.47 -28.30 -12.88
CA SER A 15 18.81 -27.88 -12.47
C SER A 15 19.75 -27.82 -13.67
N LEU A 16 20.59 -26.79 -13.73
CA LEU A 16 21.61 -26.61 -14.76
C LEU A 16 22.95 -26.32 -14.07
N GLU A 17 24.05 -26.93 -14.51
CA GLU A 17 25.38 -26.60 -14.00
C GLU A 17 26.33 -26.31 -15.16
N GLY A 18 27.08 -25.21 -15.07
CA GLY A 18 27.98 -24.81 -16.15
C GLY A 18 28.85 -23.61 -15.80
N GLU A 19 29.74 -23.22 -16.71
CA GLU A 19 30.62 -22.06 -16.57
C GLU A 19 30.07 -20.85 -17.33
N VAL A 20 30.10 -19.67 -16.72
CA VAL A 20 29.67 -18.42 -17.35
C VAL A 20 30.72 -18.00 -18.38
N GLY A 21 30.45 -18.25 -19.65
CA GLY A 21 31.38 -17.92 -20.74
C GLY A 21 31.38 -16.42 -21.07
N HIS A 22 30.21 -15.80 -21.12
CA HIS A 22 30.10 -14.37 -21.43
C HIS A 22 28.81 -13.77 -20.86
N VAL A 23 28.89 -12.56 -20.30
CA VAL A 23 27.72 -11.79 -19.84
C VAL A 23 27.23 -10.91 -20.98
N VAL A 24 26.05 -11.21 -21.52
CA VAL A 24 25.43 -10.49 -22.64
C VAL A 24 24.88 -9.13 -22.19
N PHE A 25 24.31 -9.08 -20.99
CA PHE A 25 23.72 -7.87 -20.43
C PHE A 25 23.74 -7.92 -18.90
N ARG A 26 24.00 -6.77 -18.28
CA ARG A 26 23.86 -6.58 -16.84
C ARG A 26 23.18 -5.24 -16.58
N ASN A 27 22.13 -5.25 -15.76
CA ASN A 27 21.54 -4.04 -15.22
C ASN A 27 22.21 -3.73 -13.85
N PRO A 28 22.87 -2.56 -13.68
CA PRO A 28 23.59 -2.21 -12.46
C PRO A 28 22.68 -1.83 -11.28
N GLU A 29 21.40 -1.52 -11.49
CA GLU A 29 20.48 -1.09 -10.43
C GLU A 29 19.73 -2.25 -9.76
N ASN A 30 19.40 -3.29 -10.52
CA ASN A 30 18.64 -4.46 -10.01
C ASN A 30 19.40 -5.79 -10.15
N GLU A 31 20.66 -5.73 -10.60
CA GLU A 31 21.58 -6.86 -10.78
C GLU A 31 21.00 -8.01 -11.62
N PHE A 32 20.09 -7.67 -12.54
CA PHE A 32 19.59 -8.59 -13.56
C PHE A 32 20.68 -8.87 -14.58
N VAL A 33 20.95 -10.16 -14.81
CA VAL A 33 22.00 -10.63 -15.71
C VAL A 33 21.41 -11.55 -16.77
N ILE A 34 21.83 -11.33 -18.02
CA ILE A 34 21.70 -12.30 -19.12
C ILE A 34 23.10 -12.77 -19.47
N ALA A 35 23.34 -14.07 -19.40
CA ALA A 35 24.65 -14.64 -19.68
C ALA A 35 24.57 -15.93 -20.49
N ARG A 36 25.68 -16.30 -21.13
CA ARG A 36 25.89 -17.60 -21.77
C ARG A 36 26.57 -18.51 -20.76
N LEU A 37 25.91 -19.61 -20.43
CA LEU A 37 26.43 -20.67 -19.57
C LEU A 37 26.84 -21.87 -20.43
N ALA A 38 28.12 -22.24 -20.38
CA ALA A 38 28.66 -23.44 -21.00
C ALA A 38 28.34 -24.66 -20.12
N VAL A 39 27.48 -25.54 -20.62
CA VAL A 39 27.05 -26.79 -19.98
C VAL A 39 27.59 -27.95 -20.80
N GLY A 40 28.75 -28.49 -20.39
CA GLY A 40 29.48 -29.46 -21.21
C GLY A 40 29.95 -28.85 -22.53
N SER A 41 29.55 -29.42 -23.67
CA SER A 41 29.88 -28.93 -25.02
C SER A 41 28.85 -27.95 -25.61
N GLN A 42 27.79 -27.61 -24.86
CA GLN A 42 26.70 -26.75 -25.34
C GLN A 42 26.64 -25.45 -24.55
N GLU A 43 26.34 -24.34 -25.24
CA GLU A 43 26.04 -23.07 -24.58
C GLU A 43 24.54 -22.86 -24.42
N GLN A 44 24.13 -22.46 -23.22
CA GLN A 44 22.75 -22.15 -22.87
C GLN A 44 22.63 -20.70 -22.41
N THR A 45 21.58 -20.00 -22.82
CA THR A 45 21.33 -18.63 -22.34
C THR A 45 20.60 -18.68 -21.00
N ILE A 46 21.17 -18.05 -19.99
CA ILE A 46 20.58 -17.92 -18.66
C ILE A 46 20.14 -16.48 -18.43
N LYS A 47 19.01 -16.27 -17.75
CA LYS A 47 18.51 -14.95 -17.37
C LYS A 47 17.93 -14.95 -15.96
N GLY A 48 18.20 -13.91 -15.18
CA GLY A 48 17.65 -13.76 -13.84
C GLY A 48 18.42 -12.76 -13.00
N MET A 49 17.94 -12.48 -11.79
CA MET A 49 18.70 -11.70 -10.81
C MET A 49 19.83 -12.56 -10.26
N MET A 50 21.05 -12.26 -10.71
CA MET A 50 22.25 -13.03 -10.38
C MET A 50 23.36 -12.09 -9.92
N PRO A 51 23.16 -11.44 -8.75
CA PRO A 51 24.09 -10.45 -8.23
C PRO A 51 25.49 -11.01 -8.03
N GLY A 52 26.49 -10.22 -8.41
CA GLY A 52 27.90 -10.61 -8.32
C GLY A 52 28.38 -11.67 -9.33
N VAL A 53 27.56 -12.31 -10.17
CA VAL A 53 28.02 -13.33 -11.13
C VAL A 53 28.97 -12.76 -12.18
N GLU A 54 30.19 -13.28 -12.27
CA GLU A 54 31.23 -12.86 -13.22
C GLU A 54 31.50 -13.89 -14.32
N VAL A 55 32.13 -13.45 -15.40
CA VAL A 55 32.64 -14.35 -16.45
C VAL A 55 33.71 -15.26 -15.85
N GLY A 56 33.59 -16.56 -16.10
CA GLY A 56 34.43 -17.62 -15.52
C GLY A 56 33.84 -18.26 -14.26
N ASP A 57 32.72 -17.77 -13.74
CA ASP A 57 32.03 -18.43 -12.63
C ASP A 57 31.44 -19.76 -13.08
N ARG A 58 31.73 -20.83 -12.34
CA ARG A 58 30.96 -22.06 -12.45
C ARG A 58 29.75 -21.95 -11.52
N LEU A 59 28.56 -22.16 -12.05
CA LEU A 59 27.30 -22.00 -11.32
C LEU A 59 26.46 -23.26 -11.41
N ARG A 60 25.82 -23.62 -10.30
CA ARG A 60 24.69 -24.55 -10.25
C ARG A 60 23.41 -23.74 -10.10
N LEU A 61 22.58 -23.76 -11.12
CA LEU A 61 21.34 -23.00 -11.25
C LEU A 61 20.13 -23.91 -10.99
N GLN A 62 19.09 -23.34 -10.38
CA GLN A 62 17.74 -23.90 -10.36
C GLN A 62 16.77 -22.90 -10.95
N GLY A 63 15.81 -23.38 -11.73
CA GLY A 63 14.81 -22.55 -12.36
C GLY A 63 14.03 -23.30 -13.43
N HIS A 64 13.50 -22.57 -14.40
CA HIS A 64 12.65 -23.15 -15.43
C HIS A 64 13.01 -22.64 -16.83
N TRP A 65 12.74 -23.45 -17.85
CA TRP A 65 12.96 -23.07 -19.23
C TRP A 65 11.84 -22.14 -19.71
N VAL A 66 12.22 -21.02 -20.30
CA VAL A 66 11.32 -20.04 -20.91
C VAL A 66 11.73 -19.85 -22.36
N THR A 67 10.76 -19.91 -23.28
CA THR A 67 11.01 -19.64 -24.70
C THR A 67 10.62 -18.20 -24.99
N ASP A 68 11.61 -17.35 -25.25
CA ASP A 68 11.40 -15.97 -25.67
C ASP A 68 11.12 -15.93 -27.19
N PRO A 69 10.08 -15.22 -27.67
CA PRO A 69 9.74 -15.16 -29.09
C PRO A 69 10.83 -14.55 -29.98
N ARG A 70 11.73 -13.72 -29.41
CA ARG A 70 12.77 -12.97 -30.13
C ARG A 70 14.16 -13.55 -29.93
N TYR A 71 14.42 -14.13 -28.75
CA TYR A 71 15.76 -14.62 -28.35
C TYR A 71 15.84 -16.14 -28.17
N GLY A 72 14.75 -16.86 -28.42
CA GLY A 72 14.69 -18.32 -28.37
C GLY A 72 14.66 -18.88 -26.95
N ARG A 73 15.08 -20.13 -26.79
CA ARG A 73 15.02 -20.86 -25.52
C ARG A 73 16.07 -20.32 -24.54
N GLN A 74 15.62 -19.93 -23.34
CA GLN A 74 16.44 -19.40 -22.26
C GLN A 74 16.09 -20.09 -20.94
N PHE A 75 17.02 -20.13 -20.02
CA PHE A 75 16.82 -20.68 -18.67
C PHE A 75 16.61 -19.52 -17.70
N ALA A 76 15.39 -19.39 -17.17
CA ALA A 76 15.05 -18.39 -16.16
C ALA A 76 15.50 -18.89 -14.78
N VAL A 77 16.49 -18.22 -14.20
CA VAL A 77 17.12 -18.59 -12.93
C VAL A 77 16.28 -18.09 -11.77
N GLU A 78 15.86 -19.01 -10.90
CA GLU A 78 15.17 -18.70 -9.65
C GLU A 78 16.15 -18.64 -8.47
N SER A 79 17.14 -19.53 -8.46
CA SER A 79 18.26 -19.52 -7.52
C SER A 79 19.52 -20.08 -8.17
N TYR A 80 20.68 -19.71 -7.64
CA TYR A 80 21.97 -20.20 -8.11
C TYR A 80 22.94 -20.33 -6.95
N LEU A 81 23.91 -21.24 -7.11
CA LEU A 81 25.01 -21.45 -6.22
C LEU A 81 26.31 -21.41 -7.03
N PRO A 82 27.27 -20.54 -6.71
CA PRO A 82 28.60 -20.64 -7.31
C PRO A 82 29.29 -21.91 -6.82
N VAL A 83 29.82 -22.66 -7.78
CA VAL A 83 30.60 -23.89 -7.59
C VAL A 83 32.06 -23.52 -7.78
N LEU A 84 32.93 -24.01 -6.90
CA LEU A 84 34.36 -23.79 -7.06
C LEU A 84 34.85 -24.50 -8.33
N PRO A 85 35.68 -23.85 -9.16
CA PRO A 85 36.26 -24.49 -10.33
C PRO A 85 37.19 -25.63 -9.89
N GLU A 86 36.95 -26.82 -10.43
CA GLU A 86 37.77 -28.03 -10.19
C GLU A 86 38.89 -28.19 -11.23
N THR A 87 38.93 -27.32 -12.25
CA THR A 87 39.93 -27.37 -13.32
C THR A 87 40.95 -26.25 -13.17
N ALA A 88 42.21 -26.54 -13.49
CA ALA A 88 43.29 -25.55 -13.47
C ALA A 88 42.96 -24.30 -14.31
N GLU A 89 42.39 -24.47 -15.50
CA GLU A 89 42.01 -23.35 -16.36
C GLU A 89 40.87 -22.48 -15.76
N GLY A 90 39.93 -23.11 -15.06
CA GLY A 90 38.87 -22.41 -14.33
C GLY A 90 39.39 -21.65 -13.11
N LEU A 91 40.34 -22.23 -12.38
CA LEU A 91 41.04 -21.59 -11.26
C LEU A 91 41.82 -20.35 -11.70
N GLU A 92 42.49 -20.42 -12.85
CA GLU A 92 43.23 -19.28 -13.41
C GLU A 92 42.31 -18.10 -13.75
N ARG A 93 41.18 -18.39 -14.41
CA ARG A 93 40.19 -17.35 -14.77
C ARG A 93 39.55 -16.76 -13.53
N TYR A 94 39.21 -17.59 -12.56
CA TYR A 94 38.60 -17.18 -11.30
C TYR A 94 39.52 -16.24 -10.49
N LEU A 95 40.81 -16.56 -10.38
CA LEU A 95 41.79 -15.72 -9.67
C LEU A 95 42.15 -14.45 -10.45
N ALA A 96 42.08 -14.47 -11.78
CA ALA A 96 42.35 -13.31 -12.62
C ALA A 96 41.14 -12.36 -12.79
N GLY A 97 39.97 -12.71 -12.23
CA GLY A 97 38.75 -11.91 -12.25
C GLY A 97 38.84 -10.66 -11.36
N GLN A 98 37.77 -9.85 -11.34
CA GLN A 98 37.77 -8.60 -10.55
C GLN A 98 37.63 -8.83 -9.04
N ARG A 99 37.34 -10.07 -8.63
CA ARG A 99 37.12 -10.49 -7.24
C ARG A 99 38.37 -10.67 -6.39
N VAL A 100 39.56 -10.79 -6.97
CA VAL A 100 40.81 -10.93 -6.18
C VAL A 100 41.77 -9.82 -6.58
N GLN A 101 41.66 -8.70 -5.88
CA GLN A 101 42.50 -7.54 -6.17
C GLN A 101 43.97 -7.85 -5.91
N GLY A 102 44.79 -7.66 -6.95
CA GLY A 102 46.23 -7.90 -6.90
C GLY A 102 46.70 -9.12 -7.68
N ILE A 103 45.81 -9.93 -8.26
CA ILE A 103 46.14 -11.06 -9.13
C ILE A 103 45.67 -10.77 -10.57
N GLY A 104 46.61 -10.57 -11.50
CA GLY A 104 46.32 -10.50 -12.93
C GLY A 104 46.48 -11.86 -13.62
N ARG A 105 46.03 -11.99 -14.87
CA ARG A 105 46.09 -13.25 -15.66
C ARG A 105 47.45 -13.98 -15.61
N VAL A 106 48.56 -13.24 -15.66
CA VAL A 106 49.92 -13.82 -15.63
C VAL A 106 50.26 -14.38 -14.24
N VAL A 107 49.85 -13.68 -13.18
CA VAL A 107 50.11 -14.12 -11.79
C VAL A 107 49.18 -15.27 -11.43
N ALA A 108 47.91 -15.23 -11.85
CA ALA A 108 46.97 -16.33 -11.67
C ALA A 108 47.48 -17.64 -12.28
N LYS A 109 48.00 -17.59 -13.52
CA LYS A 109 48.68 -18.72 -14.18
C LYS A 109 49.82 -19.29 -13.35
N ARG A 110 50.66 -18.44 -12.76
CA ARG A 110 51.80 -18.88 -11.94
C ARG A 110 51.34 -19.49 -10.62
N ILE A 111 50.33 -18.92 -9.97
CA ILE A 111 49.75 -19.47 -8.74
C ILE A 111 49.18 -20.86 -8.99
N VAL A 112 48.38 -21.02 -10.05
CA VAL A 112 47.76 -22.32 -10.38
C VAL A 112 48.80 -23.33 -10.85
N ALA A 113 49.82 -22.90 -11.60
CA ALA A 113 50.93 -23.78 -12.00
C ALA A 113 51.76 -24.27 -10.80
N HIS A 114 51.90 -23.45 -9.75
CA HIS A 114 52.69 -23.78 -8.56
C HIS A 114 51.91 -24.62 -7.53
N PHE A 115 50.64 -24.30 -7.30
CA PHE A 115 49.82 -24.97 -6.27
C PHE A 115 48.80 -25.98 -6.82
N GLY A 116 48.55 -25.99 -8.13
CA GLY A 116 47.61 -26.91 -8.79
C GLY A 116 46.23 -26.89 -8.13
N ASP A 117 45.68 -28.08 -7.91
CA ASP A 117 44.36 -28.28 -7.28
C ASP A 117 44.31 -27.81 -5.81
N SER A 118 45.47 -27.61 -5.17
CA SER A 118 45.55 -27.10 -3.80
C SER A 118 45.51 -25.57 -3.70
N THR A 119 45.42 -24.86 -4.83
CA THR A 119 45.44 -23.38 -4.88
C THR A 119 44.42 -22.73 -3.95
N LEU A 120 43.17 -23.22 -3.94
CA LEU A 120 42.12 -22.68 -3.08
C LEU A 120 42.38 -22.97 -1.60
N LYS A 121 42.86 -24.18 -1.29
CA LYS A 121 43.20 -24.58 0.08
C LYS A 121 44.35 -23.73 0.64
N VAL A 122 45.35 -23.42 -0.19
CA VAL A 122 46.44 -22.51 0.17
C VAL A 122 45.93 -21.09 0.42
N LEU A 123 45.04 -20.57 -0.42
CA LEU A 123 44.42 -19.26 -0.19
C LEU A 123 43.58 -19.19 1.10
N ASP A 124 42.98 -20.32 1.49
CA ASP A 124 42.10 -20.41 2.65
C ASP A 124 42.83 -20.68 3.98
N GLU A 125 43.84 -21.55 3.98
CA GLU A 125 44.51 -22.04 5.19
C GLU A 125 45.90 -21.43 5.39
N HIS A 126 46.62 -21.16 4.29
CA HIS A 126 48.04 -20.77 4.30
C HIS A 126 48.38 -19.69 3.25
N PRO A 127 47.69 -18.54 3.24
CA PRO A 127 47.87 -17.54 2.18
C PRO A 127 49.29 -16.96 2.13
N GLU A 128 50.04 -17.01 3.23
CA GLU A 128 51.46 -16.63 3.29
C GLU A 128 52.33 -17.37 2.27
N ARG A 129 51.95 -18.59 1.89
CA ARG A 129 52.66 -19.40 0.90
C ARG A 129 52.61 -18.80 -0.50
N LEU A 130 51.69 -17.88 -0.79
CA LEU A 130 51.71 -17.15 -2.07
C LEU A 130 53.01 -16.40 -2.32
N LEU A 131 53.83 -16.11 -1.29
CA LEU A 131 55.18 -15.55 -1.45
C LEU A 131 56.16 -16.50 -2.17
N GLU A 132 55.85 -17.81 -2.22
CA GLU A 132 56.60 -18.80 -3.00
C GLU A 132 56.49 -18.56 -4.51
N VAL A 133 55.47 -17.80 -4.95
CA VAL A 133 55.19 -17.55 -6.38
C VAL A 133 55.84 -16.26 -6.85
N GLU A 134 56.68 -16.39 -7.88
CA GLU A 134 57.39 -15.26 -8.49
C GLU A 134 56.42 -14.18 -9.00
N GLY A 135 56.51 -12.98 -8.40
CA GLY A 135 55.65 -11.83 -8.70
C GLY A 135 54.65 -11.48 -7.58
N ILE A 136 54.63 -12.19 -6.45
CA ILE A 136 53.81 -11.82 -5.28
C ILE A 136 54.72 -11.35 -4.14
N GLY A 137 54.83 -10.02 -3.97
CA GLY A 137 55.52 -9.42 -2.82
C GLY A 137 54.58 -9.16 -1.63
N PRO A 138 55.11 -8.78 -0.45
CA PRO A 138 54.33 -8.61 0.79
C PRO A 138 53.14 -7.65 0.66
N GLY A 139 53.29 -6.52 -0.05
CA GLY A 139 52.22 -5.55 -0.28
C GLY A 139 51.15 -6.00 -1.29
N ARG A 140 51.49 -6.95 -2.19
CA ARG A 140 50.51 -7.58 -3.08
C ARG A 140 49.77 -8.69 -2.35
N LEU A 141 50.48 -9.47 -1.53
CA LEU A 141 49.89 -10.49 -0.65
C LEU A 141 48.82 -9.90 0.27
N GLY A 142 49.11 -8.78 0.95
CA GLY A 142 48.14 -8.14 1.85
C GLY A 142 46.81 -7.81 1.17
N ARG A 143 46.85 -7.24 -0.04
CA ARG A 143 45.65 -6.92 -0.85
C ARG A 143 44.89 -8.17 -1.30
N VAL A 144 45.61 -9.23 -1.67
CA VAL A 144 45.00 -10.52 -2.04
C VAL A 144 44.30 -11.13 -0.83
N ILE A 145 44.92 -11.15 0.35
CA ILE A 145 44.32 -11.69 1.58
C ILE A 145 43.06 -10.93 1.98
N GLU A 146 43.11 -9.60 1.95
CA GLU A 146 41.97 -8.75 2.32
C GLU A 146 40.80 -8.94 1.34
N SER A 147 41.07 -8.87 0.03
CA SER A 147 40.09 -9.09 -1.02
C SER A 147 39.51 -10.51 -0.97
N TRP A 148 40.35 -11.53 -0.78
CA TRP A 148 39.91 -12.93 -0.66
C TRP A 148 38.99 -13.15 0.53
N ARG A 149 39.34 -12.62 1.72
CA ARG A 149 38.52 -12.75 2.93
C ARG A 149 37.17 -12.03 2.80
N LEU A 150 37.15 -10.84 2.19
CA LEU A 150 35.93 -10.07 2.00
C LEU A 150 34.94 -10.80 1.08
N HIS A 151 35.42 -11.24 -0.09
CA HIS A 151 34.56 -11.92 -1.08
C HIS A 151 34.19 -13.35 -0.66
N ARG A 152 35.04 -14.04 0.10
CA ARG A 152 34.68 -15.33 0.71
C ARG A 152 33.56 -15.14 1.74
N GLY A 153 33.67 -14.16 2.64
CA GLY A 153 32.65 -13.89 3.64
C GLY A 153 31.30 -13.51 3.04
N GLU A 154 31.30 -12.76 1.94
CA GLU A 154 30.11 -12.44 1.15
C GLU A 154 29.49 -13.68 0.50
N ARG A 155 30.29 -14.43 -0.25
CA ARG A 155 29.85 -15.63 -0.96
C ARG A 155 29.28 -16.68 0.00
N ASP A 156 30.02 -17.00 1.06
CA ASP A 156 29.63 -18.03 2.02
C ASP A 156 28.35 -17.62 2.77
N ALA A 157 28.19 -16.32 3.07
CA ALA A 157 26.96 -15.79 3.65
C ALA A 157 25.77 -15.86 2.69
N VAL A 158 25.93 -15.44 1.43
CA VAL A 158 24.85 -15.48 0.44
C VAL A 158 24.42 -16.92 0.15
N ILE A 159 25.37 -17.84 -0.05
CA ILE A 159 25.10 -19.27 -0.23
C ILE A 159 24.31 -19.83 0.95
N PHE A 160 24.76 -19.54 2.17
CA PHE A 160 24.11 -20.00 3.39
C PHE A 160 22.67 -19.49 3.46
N LEU A 161 22.45 -18.19 3.25
CA LEU A 161 21.13 -17.56 3.32
C LEU A 161 20.18 -18.08 2.22
N GLN A 162 20.68 -18.30 1.01
CA GLN A 162 19.91 -18.92 -0.08
C GLN A 162 19.58 -20.38 0.20
N GLY A 163 20.48 -21.14 0.83
CA GLY A 163 20.21 -22.49 1.33
C GLY A 163 19.05 -22.53 2.34
N LEU A 164 18.87 -21.46 3.12
CA LEU A 164 17.72 -21.27 4.01
C LEU A 164 16.45 -20.79 3.28
N GLY A 165 16.48 -20.67 1.95
CA GLY A 165 15.31 -20.39 1.12
C GLY A 165 15.01 -18.91 0.92
N LEU A 166 15.98 -18.05 1.19
CA LEU A 166 15.90 -16.63 0.89
C LEU A 166 16.26 -16.38 -0.57
N SER A 167 15.61 -15.41 -1.22
CA SER A 167 15.98 -14.99 -2.57
C SER A 167 17.36 -14.31 -2.58
N ALA A 168 18.02 -14.30 -3.74
CA ALA A 168 19.32 -13.63 -3.91
C ALA A 168 19.28 -12.17 -3.43
N ALA A 169 18.25 -11.42 -3.83
CA ALA A 169 18.07 -10.03 -3.42
C ALA A 169 17.90 -9.83 -1.90
N LEU A 170 17.25 -10.78 -1.21
CA LEU A 170 17.11 -10.72 0.26
C LEU A 170 18.41 -11.12 0.96
N ALA A 171 19.08 -12.17 0.49
CA ALA A 171 20.37 -12.60 1.02
C ALA A 171 21.41 -11.48 0.95
N GLU A 172 21.41 -10.74 -0.16
CA GLU A 172 22.30 -9.60 -0.34
C GLU A 172 21.95 -8.44 0.60
N LYS A 173 20.67 -8.09 0.78
CA LYS A 173 20.25 -7.07 1.76
C LYS A 173 20.70 -7.42 3.18
N ILE A 174 20.57 -8.69 3.57
CA ILE A 174 21.04 -9.20 4.85
C ILE A 174 22.57 -9.06 4.96
N PHE A 175 23.29 -9.44 3.91
CA PHE A 175 24.74 -9.28 3.88
C PHE A 175 25.17 -7.81 3.96
N ARG A 176 24.49 -6.90 3.26
CA ARG A 176 24.77 -5.46 3.34
C ARG A 176 24.58 -4.92 4.77
N ALA A 177 23.58 -5.44 5.50
CA ALA A 177 23.28 -5.04 6.87
C ALA A 177 24.27 -5.59 7.91
N TYR A 178 24.61 -6.89 7.85
CA TYR A 178 25.43 -7.54 8.89
C TYR A 178 26.87 -7.88 8.46
N ARG A 179 27.18 -7.77 7.17
CA ARG A 179 28.48 -8.11 6.56
C ARG A 179 28.91 -9.53 6.94
N SER A 180 30.16 -9.73 7.34
CA SER A 180 30.71 -11.02 7.75
C SER A 180 29.97 -11.68 8.92
N ARG A 181 29.17 -10.93 9.71
CA ARG A 181 28.39 -11.48 10.83
C ARG A 181 27.02 -12.02 10.43
N SER A 182 26.68 -12.01 9.14
CA SER A 182 25.35 -12.42 8.65
C SER A 182 24.97 -13.83 9.10
N ILE A 183 25.88 -14.80 8.91
CA ILE A 183 25.63 -16.21 9.26
C ILE A 183 25.42 -16.34 10.77
N ASP A 184 26.30 -15.78 11.58
CA ASP A 184 26.23 -15.88 13.04
C ASP A 184 24.99 -15.18 13.60
N CYS A 185 24.63 -14.02 13.07
CA CYS A 185 23.44 -13.28 13.47
C CYS A 185 22.18 -14.13 13.23
N VAL A 186 22.05 -14.70 12.03
CA VAL A 186 20.90 -15.51 11.64
C VAL A 186 20.84 -16.84 12.39
N LYS A 187 21.98 -17.49 12.63
CA LYS A 187 22.03 -18.71 13.46
C LYS A 187 21.64 -18.47 14.91
N ARG A 188 22.05 -17.33 15.49
CA ARG A 188 21.75 -16.98 16.89
C ARG A 188 20.30 -16.59 17.08
N ASN A 189 19.76 -15.74 16.20
CA ASN A 189 18.37 -15.32 16.26
C ASN A 189 17.87 -14.92 14.86
N PRO A 190 17.22 -15.85 14.12
CA PRO A 190 16.71 -15.57 12.79
C PRO A 190 15.58 -14.54 12.78
N TYR A 191 14.90 -14.32 13.92
CA TYR A 191 13.81 -13.34 14.03
C TYR A 191 14.30 -11.90 14.11
N ARG A 192 15.61 -11.65 14.32
CA ARG A 192 16.19 -10.29 14.16
C ARG A 192 15.99 -9.73 12.76
N LEU A 193 15.93 -10.61 11.76
CA LEU A 193 15.70 -10.21 10.36
C LEU A 193 14.40 -9.43 10.18
N VAL A 194 13.38 -9.71 11.02
CA VAL A 194 12.08 -9.02 10.96
C VAL A 194 12.21 -7.53 11.31
N ALA A 195 13.08 -7.19 12.26
CA ALA A 195 13.31 -5.80 12.68
C ALA A 195 14.32 -5.09 11.77
N ASP A 196 15.41 -5.78 11.41
CA ASP A 196 16.57 -5.14 10.79
C ASP A 196 16.47 -5.06 9.25
N ILE A 197 15.65 -5.91 8.61
CA ILE A 197 15.66 -6.08 7.13
C ILE A 197 14.28 -5.85 6.53
N ARG A 198 14.13 -4.71 5.83
CA ARG A 198 12.90 -4.38 5.10
C ARG A 198 12.55 -5.44 4.06
N GLY A 199 11.35 -6.00 4.18
CA GLY A 199 10.83 -7.06 3.29
C GLY A 199 10.95 -8.47 3.86
N VAL A 200 11.57 -8.66 5.02
CA VAL A 200 11.52 -9.92 5.77
C VAL A 200 10.41 -9.84 6.81
N GLY A 201 9.31 -10.55 6.58
CA GLY A 201 8.23 -10.69 7.56
C GLY A 201 8.43 -11.91 8.48
N PHE A 202 7.60 -12.01 9.52
CA PHE A 202 7.60 -13.15 10.46
C PHE A 202 7.54 -14.49 9.73
N VAL A 203 6.65 -14.66 8.75
CA VAL A 203 6.50 -15.92 7.99
C VAL A 203 7.80 -16.35 7.30
N THR A 204 8.54 -15.40 6.74
CA THR A 204 9.83 -15.68 6.10
C THR A 204 10.87 -16.04 7.15
N ALA A 205 10.94 -15.30 8.27
CA ALA A 205 11.86 -15.58 9.37
C ALA A 205 11.56 -16.94 10.04
N ASP A 206 10.29 -17.31 10.19
CA ASP A 206 9.88 -18.59 10.80
C ASP A 206 10.28 -19.76 9.90
N ARG A 207 10.16 -19.63 8.58
CA ARG A 207 10.68 -20.62 7.62
C ARG A 207 12.19 -20.77 7.68
N VAL A 208 12.92 -19.66 7.84
CA VAL A 208 14.38 -19.67 8.03
C VAL A 208 14.74 -20.38 9.34
N ALA A 209 14.03 -20.07 10.42
CA ALA A 209 14.22 -20.68 11.74
C ALA A 209 13.95 -22.19 11.73
N GLU A 210 12.88 -22.63 11.05
CA GLU A 210 12.53 -24.03 10.88
C GLU A 210 13.66 -24.81 10.17
N ARG A 211 14.21 -24.26 9.09
CA ARG A 211 15.34 -24.89 8.37
C ARG A 211 16.65 -24.92 9.17
N LEU A 212 16.80 -24.01 10.13
CA LEU A 212 17.91 -24.01 11.09
C LEU A 212 17.67 -24.97 12.27
N GLY A 213 16.50 -25.62 12.35
CA GLY A 213 16.15 -26.51 13.45
C GLY A 213 15.83 -25.79 14.76
N VAL A 214 15.39 -24.52 14.69
CA VAL A 214 14.98 -23.77 15.88
C VAL A 214 13.70 -24.38 16.47
N ALA A 215 13.71 -24.65 17.77
CA ALA A 215 12.57 -25.24 18.45
C ALA A 215 11.32 -24.33 18.39
N GLY A 216 10.13 -24.94 18.24
CA GLY A 216 8.86 -24.20 18.12
C GLY A 216 8.51 -23.33 19.33
N ALA A 217 8.97 -23.71 20.52
CA ALA A 217 8.79 -22.95 21.78
C ALA A 217 9.97 -22.00 22.09
N ASN A 218 10.84 -21.70 21.10
CA ASN A 218 11.95 -20.78 21.31
C ASN A 218 11.43 -19.37 21.71
N PRO A 219 11.95 -18.75 22.79
CA PRO A 219 11.48 -17.44 23.23
C PRO A 219 11.58 -16.33 22.17
N HIS A 220 12.59 -16.36 21.30
CA HIS A 220 12.71 -15.39 20.21
C HIS A 220 11.60 -15.56 19.16
N ARG A 221 11.19 -16.81 18.89
CA ARG A 221 10.05 -17.12 18.01
C ARG A 221 8.75 -16.57 18.61
N ILE A 222 8.52 -16.83 19.90
CA ILE A 222 7.30 -16.39 20.58
C ILE A 222 7.19 -14.87 20.60
N ARG A 223 8.29 -14.18 20.95
CA ARG A 223 8.35 -12.70 20.93
C ARG A 223 8.05 -12.13 19.54
N ALA A 224 8.67 -12.69 18.50
CA ALA A 224 8.43 -12.26 17.13
C ALA A 224 7.00 -12.54 16.67
N GLY A 225 6.40 -13.66 17.12
CA GLY A 225 5.00 -14.00 16.86
C GLY A 225 4.03 -13.02 17.52
N LEU A 226 4.25 -12.66 18.78
CA LEU A 226 3.44 -11.67 19.51
C LEU A 226 3.47 -10.31 18.81
N LEU A 227 4.67 -9.82 18.47
CA LEU A 227 4.83 -8.57 17.72
C LEU A 227 4.16 -8.66 16.35
N HIS A 228 4.29 -9.78 15.64
CA HIS A 228 3.64 -10.00 14.36
C HIS A 228 2.11 -9.94 14.46
N CYS A 229 1.52 -10.52 15.50
CA CYS A 229 0.08 -10.43 15.76
C CYS A 229 -0.37 -8.98 16.00
N LEU A 230 0.38 -8.20 16.78
CA LEU A 230 0.09 -6.78 16.97
C LEU A 230 0.23 -5.96 15.67
N VAL A 231 1.29 -6.19 14.90
CA VAL A 231 1.49 -5.53 13.59
C VAL A 231 0.34 -5.88 12.64
N ARG A 232 -0.05 -7.15 12.55
CA ARG A 232 -1.18 -7.60 11.71
C ARG A 232 -2.53 -7.01 12.18
N ALA A 233 -2.71 -6.83 13.49
CA ALA A 233 -3.87 -6.13 14.03
C ALA A 233 -3.86 -4.65 13.61
N SER A 234 -2.69 -4.00 13.61
CA SER A 234 -2.55 -2.61 13.15
C SER A 234 -2.86 -2.44 11.66
N GLU A 235 -2.50 -3.41 10.82
CA GLU A 235 -2.89 -3.47 9.40
C GLU A 235 -4.40 -3.62 9.21
N SER A 236 -5.11 -4.11 10.24
CA SER A 236 -6.58 -4.19 10.27
C SER A 236 -7.24 -2.95 10.90
N GLY A 237 -6.45 -1.95 11.29
CA GLY A 237 -6.92 -0.67 11.82
C GLY A 237 -6.91 -0.55 13.35
N HIS A 238 -6.50 -1.60 14.08
CA HIS A 238 -6.43 -1.56 15.55
C HIS A 238 -5.18 -0.82 16.04
N CYS A 239 -5.27 -0.04 17.12
CA CYS A 239 -4.10 0.55 17.77
C CYS A 239 -3.53 -0.36 18.87
N TYR A 240 -4.38 -1.21 19.46
CA TYR A 240 -4.01 -2.21 20.46
C TYR A 240 -4.81 -3.50 20.29
N LEU A 241 -4.45 -4.54 21.05
CA LEU A 241 -5.30 -5.71 21.25
C LEU A 241 -5.57 -5.93 22.73
N PRO A 242 -6.79 -6.33 23.11
CA PRO A 242 -7.03 -6.91 24.42
C PRO A 242 -6.14 -8.14 24.62
N GLU A 243 -5.60 -8.30 25.81
CA GLU A 243 -4.68 -9.40 26.12
C GLU A 243 -5.20 -10.80 25.73
N PRO A 244 -6.47 -11.17 26.01
CA PRO A 244 -7.02 -12.47 25.58
C PRO A 244 -6.97 -12.65 24.05
N GLU A 245 -7.28 -11.61 23.27
CA GLU A 245 -7.29 -11.70 21.81
C GLU A 245 -5.89 -11.81 21.22
N LEU A 246 -4.90 -11.13 21.82
CA LEU A 246 -3.50 -11.32 21.44
C LEU A 246 -3.04 -12.73 21.76
N ALA A 247 -3.37 -13.24 22.95
CA ALA A 247 -3.02 -14.59 23.38
C ALA A 247 -3.61 -15.64 22.43
N ASP A 248 -4.90 -15.57 22.11
CA ASP A 248 -5.57 -16.49 21.19
C ASP A 248 -4.95 -16.43 19.78
N SER A 249 -4.72 -15.23 19.27
CA SER A 249 -4.12 -15.03 17.94
C SER A 249 -2.69 -15.57 17.86
N ALA A 250 -1.88 -15.34 18.90
CA ALA A 250 -0.49 -15.78 18.96
C ALA A 250 -0.39 -17.29 19.22
N ALA A 251 -1.23 -17.84 20.10
CA ALA A 251 -1.33 -19.28 20.36
C ALA A 251 -1.67 -20.04 19.07
N GLY A 252 -2.67 -19.57 18.32
CA GLY A 252 -3.06 -20.15 17.04
C GLY A 252 -1.96 -20.04 15.96
N LEU A 253 -1.29 -18.89 15.86
CA LEU A 253 -0.19 -18.68 14.91
C LEU A 253 1.01 -19.57 15.23
N LEU A 254 1.38 -19.66 16.51
CA LEU A 254 2.59 -20.35 16.96
C LEU A 254 2.35 -21.85 17.20
N SER A 255 1.10 -22.29 17.25
CA SER A 255 0.69 -23.64 17.67
C SER A 255 1.22 -23.98 19.07
N LEU A 256 1.02 -23.06 20.01
CA LEU A 256 1.45 -23.16 21.42
C LEU A 256 0.29 -22.85 22.36
N ASP A 257 0.39 -23.31 23.60
CA ASP A 257 -0.55 -22.95 24.66
C ASP A 257 -0.34 -21.50 25.13
N ALA A 258 -1.42 -20.85 25.57
CA ALA A 258 -1.39 -19.46 26.02
C ALA A 258 -0.39 -19.23 27.17
N GLU A 259 -0.22 -20.21 28.07
CA GLU A 259 0.73 -20.13 29.20
C GLU A 259 2.18 -19.95 28.74
N ALA A 260 2.55 -20.49 27.58
CA ALA A 260 3.91 -20.36 27.03
C ALA A 260 4.21 -18.92 26.56
N LEU A 261 3.17 -18.08 26.37
CA LEU A 261 3.30 -16.72 25.88
C LEU A 261 3.65 -15.71 26.98
N ASP A 262 3.31 -16.01 28.24
CA ASP A 262 3.42 -15.10 29.38
C ASP A 262 4.84 -14.57 29.62
N GLY A 263 5.82 -15.48 29.69
CA GLY A 263 7.21 -15.11 29.92
C GLY A 263 7.77 -14.20 28.82
N PRO A 264 7.69 -14.61 27.54
CA PRO A 264 8.05 -13.79 26.40
C PRO A 264 7.32 -12.43 26.32
N LEU A 265 6.01 -12.39 26.62
CA LEU A 265 5.24 -11.15 26.64
C LEU A 265 5.74 -10.20 27.74
N ARG A 266 5.99 -10.70 28.95
CA ARG A 266 6.58 -9.90 30.04
C ARG A 266 7.92 -9.31 29.64
N GLN A 267 8.78 -10.06 28.94
CA GLN A 267 10.04 -9.54 28.43
C GLN A 267 9.84 -8.41 27.43
N LEU A 268 8.92 -8.53 26.47
CA LEU A 268 8.61 -7.45 25.53
C LEU A 268 8.12 -6.18 26.22
N ILE A 269 7.37 -6.33 27.32
CA ILE A 269 6.92 -5.21 28.13
C ILE A 269 8.09 -4.55 28.88
N LEU A 270 8.96 -5.34 29.49
CA LEU A 270 10.14 -4.84 30.21
C LEU A 270 11.14 -4.14 29.28
N GLU A 271 11.26 -4.60 28.04
CA GLU A 271 12.10 -3.99 27.01
C GLU A 271 11.47 -2.74 26.37
N GLY A 272 10.20 -2.44 26.68
CA GLY A 272 9.47 -1.30 26.12
C GLY A 272 8.99 -1.48 24.68
N ALA A 273 9.13 -2.66 24.08
CA ALA A 273 8.62 -2.94 22.74
C ALA A 273 7.08 -3.06 22.71
N VAL A 274 6.50 -3.53 23.82
CA VAL A 274 5.05 -3.62 24.03
C VAL A 274 4.66 -2.82 25.26
N VAL A 275 3.63 -1.98 25.15
CA VAL A 275 3.09 -1.26 26.31
C VAL A 275 1.84 -1.99 26.80
N ALA A 276 1.79 -2.28 28.11
CA ALA A 276 0.63 -2.88 28.76
C ALA A 276 -0.02 -1.86 29.70
N GLU A 277 -1.25 -1.45 29.42
CA GLU A 277 -1.99 -0.55 30.31
C GLU A 277 -2.59 -1.34 31.47
N ALA A 278 -1.97 -1.19 32.65
CA ALA A 278 -2.26 -2.01 33.83
C ALA A 278 -3.61 -1.72 34.49
N ASP A 279 -4.16 -0.51 34.31
CA ASP A 279 -5.39 -0.06 34.99
C ASP A 279 -6.68 -0.61 34.37
N ARG A 280 -6.57 -1.51 33.38
CA ARG A 280 -7.71 -2.05 32.62
C ARG A 280 -7.75 -3.57 32.68
N ARG A 281 -8.96 -4.12 32.80
CA ARG A 281 -9.23 -5.56 32.70
C ARG A 281 -10.28 -5.80 31.60
N PRO A 282 -9.95 -6.56 30.53
CA PRO A 282 -8.61 -7.11 30.20
C PRO A 282 -7.57 -6.00 29.94
N ARG A 283 -6.28 -6.34 30.09
CA ARG A 283 -5.18 -5.40 29.78
C ARG A 283 -5.18 -5.07 28.29
N ARG A 284 -4.79 -3.85 27.95
CA ARG A 284 -4.60 -3.39 26.57
C ARG A 284 -3.12 -3.46 26.23
N LEU A 285 -2.77 -4.21 25.18
CA LEU A 285 -1.40 -4.43 24.72
C LEU A 285 -1.16 -3.69 23.41
N TRP A 286 -0.17 -2.82 23.41
CA TRP A 286 0.14 -1.91 22.32
C TRP A 286 1.53 -2.18 21.77
N LEU A 287 1.74 -1.90 20.48
CA LEU A 287 3.08 -1.55 20.01
C LEU A 287 3.43 -0.19 20.61
N TRP A 288 4.66 -0.04 21.11
CA TRP A 288 5.07 1.19 21.79
C TRP A 288 4.88 2.43 20.91
N GLU A 289 5.19 2.33 19.61
CA GLU A 289 5.08 3.43 18.66
C GLU A 289 3.63 3.93 18.54
N LEU A 290 2.67 3.00 18.48
CA LEU A 290 1.24 3.36 18.37
C LEU A 290 0.72 3.93 19.69
N HIS A 291 1.17 3.41 20.83
CA HIS A 291 0.82 3.95 22.14
C HIS A 291 1.34 5.38 22.28
N ALA A 292 2.60 5.62 21.96
CA ALA A 292 3.23 6.94 22.03
C ALA A 292 2.53 7.96 21.12
N LEU A 293 2.23 7.58 19.87
CA LEU A 293 1.48 8.43 18.94
C LEU A 293 0.09 8.78 19.46
N GLU A 294 -0.64 7.82 20.05
CA GLU A 294 -1.99 8.08 20.55
C GLU A 294 -2.01 8.96 21.81
N VAL A 295 -1.05 8.75 22.73
CA VAL A 295 -0.86 9.60 23.91
C VAL A 295 -0.56 11.03 23.47
N GLU A 296 0.44 11.19 22.60
CA GLU A 296 0.85 12.50 22.10
C GLU A 296 -0.29 13.21 21.37
N LEU A 297 -1.01 12.51 20.49
CA LEU A 297 -2.15 13.10 19.78
C LEU A 297 -3.22 13.57 20.77
N ALA A 298 -3.56 12.77 21.78
CA ALA A 298 -4.55 13.15 22.79
C ALA A 298 -4.12 14.42 23.55
N GLU A 299 -2.87 14.49 24.00
CA GLU A 299 -2.31 15.64 24.70
C GLU A 299 -2.31 16.90 23.82
N ALA A 300 -1.84 16.78 22.58
CA ALA A 300 -1.75 17.89 21.65
C ALA A 300 -3.14 18.43 21.25
N LEU A 301 -4.14 17.56 21.08
CA LEU A 301 -5.52 17.98 20.81
C LEU A 301 -6.16 18.72 22.00
N LEU A 302 -5.89 18.26 23.23
CA LEU A 302 -6.34 18.96 24.45
C LEU A 302 -5.65 20.31 24.59
N GLN A 303 -4.35 20.39 24.28
CA GLN A 303 -3.61 21.65 24.27
C GLN A 303 -4.16 22.61 23.21
N LEU A 304 -4.43 22.13 21.99
CA LEU A 304 -5.05 22.92 20.92
C LEU A 304 -6.42 23.46 21.33
N ARG A 305 -7.23 22.64 22.02
CA ARG A 305 -8.54 23.06 22.54
C ARG A 305 -8.43 24.15 23.62
N ARG A 306 -7.45 24.04 24.52
CA ARG A 306 -7.23 25.01 25.63
C ARG A 306 -6.57 26.30 25.16
N SER A 307 -5.81 26.22 24.07
CA SER A 307 -5.14 27.38 23.49
C SER A 307 -6.16 28.41 23.02
N GLU A 308 -5.88 29.69 23.26
CA GLU A 308 -6.73 30.74 22.73
C GLU A 308 -6.80 30.67 21.20
N SER A 309 -8.03 30.80 20.71
CA SER A 309 -8.41 30.80 19.31
C SER A 309 -8.20 32.15 18.64
N ALA A 310 -8.46 32.21 17.34
CA ALA A 310 -8.64 33.33 16.42
C ALA A 310 -9.51 34.54 16.88
N ARG A 311 -9.72 34.74 18.19
CA ARG A 311 -10.08 36.05 18.76
C ARG A 311 -9.09 37.15 18.34
N ALA A 312 -7.86 36.79 17.97
CA ALA A 312 -6.87 37.69 17.39
C ALA A 312 -7.25 38.27 16.01
N TRP A 313 -8.17 37.66 15.26
CA TRP A 313 -8.56 38.09 13.90
C TRP A 313 -9.91 38.85 13.84
N GLY A 314 -10.56 39.10 14.99
CA GLY A 314 -11.88 39.74 15.02
C GLY A 314 -12.97 38.94 14.27
N ALA A 315 -12.88 37.62 14.27
CA ALA A 315 -13.84 36.70 13.65
C ALA A 315 -14.88 36.18 14.67
N GLY A 316 -16.08 35.84 14.21
CA GLY A 316 -17.19 35.30 15.00
C GLY A 316 -18.33 36.28 15.31
N GLY A 317 -18.39 37.45 14.66
CA GLY A 317 -19.45 38.45 14.84
C GLY A 317 -20.58 38.32 13.80
N GLU A 318 -21.73 38.96 14.00
CA GLU A 318 -22.85 38.95 13.01
C GLU A 318 -22.42 39.46 11.62
N GLN A 319 -21.40 40.32 11.56
CA GLN A 319 -20.82 40.84 10.32
C GLN A 319 -20.24 39.73 9.43
N ASP A 320 -19.88 38.57 9.99
CA ASP A 320 -19.38 37.41 9.24
C ASP A 320 -20.45 36.71 8.42
N LEU A 321 -21.69 36.72 8.91
CA LEU A 321 -22.84 36.26 8.14
C LEU A 321 -23.04 37.17 6.92
N GLY A 322 -22.73 38.47 7.04
CA GLY A 322 -22.71 39.41 5.92
C GLY A 322 -21.63 39.08 4.88
N LEU A 323 -20.45 38.60 5.28
CA LEU A 323 -19.40 38.14 4.35
C LEU A 323 -19.78 36.85 3.64
N THR A 324 -20.61 36.00 4.25
CA THR A 324 -21.15 34.80 3.58
C THR A 324 -22.16 35.11 2.48
N ALA A 325 -22.67 36.33 2.42
CA ALA A 325 -23.54 36.78 1.32
C ALA A 325 -22.83 36.78 -0.05
N ARG A 326 -21.48 36.73 -0.07
CA ARG A 326 -20.68 36.53 -1.30
C ARG A 326 -20.76 35.10 -1.84
N VAL A 327 -21.25 34.14 -1.05
CA VAL A 327 -21.62 32.81 -1.53
C VAL A 327 -23.05 32.93 -2.07
N GLU A 328 -23.18 33.41 -3.30
CA GLU A 328 -24.46 33.76 -3.93
C GLU A 328 -25.52 32.63 -3.79
N GLY A 329 -26.73 33.01 -3.38
CA GLY A 329 -27.92 32.14 -3.46
C GLY A 329 -28.09 31.06 -2.37
N VAL A 330 -27.21 30.97 -1.38
CA VAL A 330 -27.28 29.88 -0.37
C VAL A 330 -28.12 30.27 0.85
N ARG A 331 -29.18 29.49 1.13
CA ARG A 331 -29.91 29.53 2.43
C ARG A 331 -29.28 28.55 3.41
N TRP A 332 -28.64 29.09 4.44
CA TRP A 332 -28.01 28.30 5.50
C TRP A 332 -29.01 27.71 6.50
N SER A 333 -28.91 26.42 6.84
CA SER A 333 -29.64 25.83 7.98
C SER A 333 -29.08 26.32 9.31
N PRO A 334 -29.84 26.20 10.42
CA PRO A 334 -29.31 26.43 11.76
C PRO A 334 -28.01 25.66 12.04
N ALA A 335 -27.94 24.39 11.63
CA ALA A 335 -26.74 23.55 11.81
C ALA A 335 -25.53 24.07 11.03
N GLN A 336 -25.69 24.50 9.77
CA GLN A 336 -24.60 25.08 8.99
C GLN A 336 -24.15 26.43 9.53
N ARG A 337 -25.07 27.28 10.01
CA ARG A 337 -24.72 28.56 10.66
C ARG A 337 -23.92 28.33 11.94
N ALA A 338 -24.34 27.37 12.76
CA ALA A 338 -23.59 26.98 13.95
C ALA A 338 -22.20 26.45 13.60
N ALA A 339 -22.09 25.63 12.54
CA ALA A 339 -20.81 25.12 12.06
C ALA A 339 -19.88 26.25 11.56
N LEU A 340 -20.43 27.23 10.84
CA LEU A 340 -19.69 28.40 10.38
C LEU A 340 -19.17 29.23 11.56
N GLN A 341 -20.05 29.54 12.51
CA GLN A 341 -19.67 30.28 13.72
C GLN A 341 -18.60 29.55 14.51
N LEU A 342 -18.74 28.23 14.65
CA LEU A 342 -17.75 27.39 15.33
C LEU A 342 -16.39 27.44 14.61
N GLY A 343 -16.38 27.27 13.29
CA GLY A 343 -15.17 27.34 12.46
C GLY A 343 -14.58 28.74 12.30
N LEU A 344 -15.27 29.80 12.69
CA LEU A 344 -14.72 31.17 12.74
C LEU A 344 -14.21 31.54 14.13
N ARG A 345 -14.76 30.92 15.18
CA ARG A 345 -14.51 31.31 16.57
C ARG A 345 -13.53 30.40 17.29
N ASP A 346 -13.52 29.10 17.03
CA ASP A 346 -12.76 28.12 17.81
C ASP A 346 -11.47 27.69 17.11
N LYS A 347 -10.39 27.52 17.87
CA LYS A 347 -9.05 27.22 17.31
C LYS A 347 -9.05 25.85 16.62
N PHE A 348 -9.83 24.96 17.18
CA PHE A 348 -9.96 23.60 16.73
C PHE A 348 -11.42 23.19 16.77
N CYS A 349 -11.96 22.77 15.63
CA CYS A 349 -13.29 22.19 15.56
C CYS A 349 -13.38 21.07 14.52
N VAL A 350 -14.36 20.20 14.74
CA VAL A 350 -14.74 19.15 13.80
C VAL A 350 -16.11 19.48 13.22
N VAL A 351 -16.25 19.35 11.89
CA VAL A 351 -17.51 19.38 11.18
C VAL A 351 -17.76 18.01 10.56
N THR A 352 -18.87 17.38 10.93
CA THR A 352 -19.27 16.08 10.37
C THR A 352 -20.63 16.19 9.69
N GLY A 353 -20.82 15.45 8.60
CA GLY A 353 -22.12 15.34 7.94
C GLY A 353 -22.10 14.32 6.81
N GLY A 354 -23.29 13.81 6.46
CA GLY A 354 -23.46 12.87 5.35
C GLY A 354 -23.29 13.53 3.96
N PRO A 355 -23.50 12.78 2.87
CA PRO A 355 -23.56 13.35 1.52
C PRO A 355 -24.72 14.36 1.40
N GLY A 356 -24.55 15.40 0.59
CA GLY A 356 -25.63 16.37 0.32
C GLY A 356 -25.98 17.33 1.47
N THR A 357 -25.27 17.29 2.60
CA THR A 357 -25.49 18.20 3.75
C THR A 357 -24.81 19.58 3.60
N GLY A 358 -24.11 19.80 2.49
CA GLY A 358 -23.48 21.07 2.17
C GLY A 358 -22.12 21.32 2.85
N LYS A 359 -21.38 20.28 3.26
CA LYS A 359 -20.01 20.40 3.81
C LYS A 359 -19.10 21.27 2.95
N THR A 360 -19.06 21.02 1.64
CA THR A 360 -18.22 21.78 0.71
C THR A 360 -18.67 23.24 0.59
N THR A 361 -19.99 23.50 0.61
CA THR A 361 -20.54 24.86 0.65
C THR A 361 -20.11 25.60 1.91
N LEU A 362 -20.13 24.92 3.06
CA LEU A 362 -19.63 25.47 4.33
C LEU A 362 -18.13 25.81 4.24
N VAL A 363 -17.30 24.92 3.68
CA VAL A 363 -15.86 25.16 3.50
C VAL A 363 -15.62 26.39 2.63
N ARG A 364 -16.37 26.57 1.54
CA ARG A 364 -16.30 27.79 0.70
C ARG A 364 -16.62 29.05 1.47
N ALA A 365 -17.62 29.01 2.34
CA ALA A 365 -17.99 30.17 3.16
C ALA A 365 -16.90 30.51 4.19
N LEU A 366 -16.37 29.51 4.90
CA LEU A 366 -15.25 29.68 5.81
C LEU A 366 -14.04 30.29 5.09
N LEU A 367 -13.69 29.75 3.93
CA LEU A 367 -12.59 30.24 3.11
C LEU A 367 -12.81 31.71 2.71
N SER A 368 -14.00 32.07 2.25
CA SER A 368 -14.36 33.44 1.89
C SER A 368 -14.21 34.41 3.08
N CYS A 369 -14.64 34.00 4.28
CA CYS A 369 -14.52 34.78 5.50
C CYS A 369 -13.07 35.00 5.93
N TRP A 370 -12.21 33.97 5.81
CA TRP A 370 -10.80 34.03 6.20
C TRP A 370 -9.95 34.83 5.20
N GLN A 371 -10.19 34.66 3.90
CA GLN A 371 -9.51 35.45 2.88
C GLN A 371 -9.91 36.92 2.92
N GLY A 372 -11.18 37.22 3.23
CA GLY A 372 -11.64 38.58 3.48
C GLY A 372 -10.88 39.28 4.62
N ARG A 373 -10.20 38.52 5.48
CA ARG A 373 -9.35 39.00 6.58
C ARG A 373 -7.85 38.93 6.29
N GLY A 374 -7.46 38.51 5.08
CA GLY A 374 -6.06 38.34 4.70
C GLY A 374 -5.35 37.14 5.33
N ALA A 375 -6.08 36.20 5.94
CA ALA A 375 -5.49 34.99 6.50
C ALA A 375 -5.01 34.03 5.40
N LYS A 376 -3.85 33.40 5.60
CA LYS A 376 -3.35 32.35 4.72
C LYS A 376 -4.04 31.03 5.06
N VAL A 377 -4.85 30.53 4.13
CA VAL A 377 -5.58 29.26 4.32
C VAL A 377 -4.90 28.15 3.53
N ALA A 378 -4.61 27.03 4.19
CA ALA A 378 -4.19 25.78 3.54
C ALA A 378 -5.37 24.81 3.47
N LEU A 379 -5.69 24.36 2.26
CA LEU A 379 -6.68 23.31 2.01
C LEU A 379 -5.96 21.98 1.81
N ALA A 380 -6.38 20.96 2.55
CA ALA A 380 -5.79 19.64 2.44
C ALA A 380 -6.82 18.51 2.46
N ALA A 381 -6.42 17.37 1.89
CA ALA A 381 -7.18 16.13 1.96
C ALA A 381 -6.21 14.93 2.03
N PRO A 382 -6.65 13.74 2.49
CA PRO A 382 -5.77 12.57 2.61
C PRO A 382 -5.34 11.98 1.27
N THR A 383 -6.11 12.16 0.19
CA THR A 383 -5.82 11.60 -1.14
C THR A 383 -5.78 12.67 -2.22
N GLY A 384 -5.03 12.41 -3.30
CA GLY A 384 -4.91 13.33 -4.44
C GLY A 384 -6.26 13.66 -5.08
N ARG A 385 -7.16 12.68 -5.13
CA ARG A 385 -8.51 12.85 -5.66
C ARG A 385 -9.38 13.75 -4.79
N ALA A 386 -9.37 13.53 -3.47
CA ALA A 386 -10.11 14.37 -2.54
C ALA A 386 -9.57 15.82 -2.58
N ALA A 387 -8.25 15.99 -2.72
CA ALA A 387 -7.63 17.31 -2.88
C ALA A 387 -8.07 17.99 -4.19
N ARG A 388 -7.99 17.33 -5.35
CA ARG A 388 -8.46 17.89 -6.63
C ARG A 388 -9.94 18.27 -6.59
N ARG A 389 -10.78 17.42 -6.00
CA ARG A 389 -12.22 17.72 -5.83
C ARG A 389 -12.44 18.93 -4.93
N LEU A 390 -11.71 19.02 -3.83
CA LEU A 390 -11.77 20.16 -2.92
C LEU A 390 -11.36 21.44 -3.66
N GLU A 391 -10.34 21.36 -4.51
CA GLU A 391 -9.89 22.46 -5.37
C GLU A 391 -10.95 22.88 -6.39
N GLU A 392 -11.51 21.95 -7.16
CA GLU A 392 -12.60 22.20 -8.13
C GLU A 392 -13.81 22.85 -7.46
N ALA A 393 -14.20 22.36 -6.28
CA ALA A 393 -15.40 22.82 -5.61
C ALA A 393 -15.20 24.17 -4.89
N THR A 394 -13.98 24.46 -4.44
CA THR A 394 -13.67 25.72 -3.74
C THR A 394 -13.09 26.79 -4.65
N GLY A 395 -12.57 26.43 -5.82
CA GLY A 395 -11.82 27.32 -6.71
C GLY A 395 -10.43 27.70 -6.19
N HIS A 396 -9.88 26.94 -5.23
CA HIS A 396 -8.63 27.27 -4.54
C HIS A 396 -7.70 26.06 -4.45
N SER A 397 -6.39 26.30 -4.57
CA SER A 397 -5.40 25.23 -4.55
C SER A 397 -5.51 24.38 -3.27
N ALA A 398 -5.66 23.08 -3.46
CA ALA A 398 -5.69 22.10 -2.39
C ALA A 398 -4.65 21.02 -2.63
N SER A 399 -4.07 20.49 -1.56
CA SER A 399 -3.00 19.50 -1.65
C SER A 399 -3.30 18.26 -0.83
N THR A 400 -2.55 17.19 -1.05
CA THR A 400 -2.62 16.04 -0.14
C THR A 400 -1.94 16.39 1.17
N LEU A 401 -2.36 15.77 2.29
CA LEU A 401 -1.64 15.91 3.57
C LEU A 401 -0.17 15.53 3.45
N HIS A 402 0.17 14.52 2.66
CA HIS A 402 1.56 14.13 2.39
C HIS A 402 2.36 15.23 1.66
N ARG A 403 1.74 15.96 0.74
CA ARG A 403 2.38 17.08 0.05
C ARG A 403 2.48 18.30 0.97
N LEU A 404 1.43 18.62 1.72
CA LEU A 404 1.42 19.72 2.69
C LEU A 404 2.50 19.53 3.77
N LEU A 405 2.73 18.28 4.19
CA LEU A 405 3.72 17.91 5.20
C LEU A 405 5.11 17.58 4.64
N GLU A 406 5.30 17.73 3.32
CA GLU A 406 6.57 17.46 2.62
C GLU A 406 7.13 16.06 2.94
N TYR A 407 6.31 15.03 2.73
CA TYR A 407 6.70 13.64 2.95
C TYR A 407 7.81 13.21 1.99
N SER A 408 8.89 12.65 2.54
CA SER A 408 10.01 12.08 1.79
C SER A 408 9.90 10.56 1.70
N PRO A 409 9.67 9.95 0.53
CA PRO A 409 9.64 8.49 0.38
C PRO A 409 10.99 7.81 0.68
N ALA A 410 12.10 8.55 0.54
CA ALA A 410 13.45 8.02 0.75
C ALA A 410 13.76 7.82 2.24
N SER A 411 13.41 8.79 3.08
CA SER A 411 13.57 8.67 4.54
C SER A 411 12.35 8.05 5.23
N GLY A 412 11.17 8.13 4.62
CA GLY A 412 9.91 7.72 5.24
C GLY A 412 9.39 8.74 6.26
N GLU A 413 9.88 9.98 6.22
CA GLU A 413 9.62 11.01 7.22
C GLU A 413 8.93 12.23 6.62
N PHE A 414 8.20 12.97 7.46
CA PHE A 414 7.62 14.26 7.12
C PHE A 414 8.62 15.38 7.44
N GLN A 415 8.87 16.26 6.48
CA GLN A 415 9.80 17.37 6.69
C GLN A 415 9.16 18.54 7.46
N ARG A 416 7.82 18.67 7.44
CA ARG A 416 7.12 19.67 8.27
C ARG A 416 6.92 19.18 9.70
N HIS A 417 7.32 19.99 10.66
CA HIS A 417 7.26 19.73 12.11
C HIS A 417 7.24 21.08 12.86
N ALA A 418 7.38 21.08 14.20
CA ALA A 418 7.23 22.30 15.01
C ALA A 418 8.19 23.44 14.59
N ASP A 419 9.45 23.11 14.31
CA ASP A 419 10.48 24.09 13.88
C ASP A 419 10.33 24.51 12.41
N GLN A 420 9.78 23.62 11.57
CA GLN A 420 9.47 23.87 10.16
C GLN A 420 7.97 23.71 9.91
N SER A 421 7.18 24.55 10.57
CA SER A 421 5.72 24.47 10.55
C SER A 421 5.08 24.78 9.18
N ILE A 422 3.79 24.45 9.05
CA ILE A 422 2.97 24.82 7.90
C ILE A 422 2.79 26.35 7.89
N GLY A 423 3.14 26.97 6.76
CA GLY A 423 3.07 28.43 6.56
C GLY A 423 1.66 29.00 6.37
N ALA A 424 0.64 28.45 7.05
CA ALA A 424 -0.77 28.85 6.95
C ALA A 424 -1.35 29.19 8.33
N ASP A 425 -2.23 30.19 8.38
CA ASP A 425 -2.94 30.67 9.58
C ASP A 425 -4.15 29.79 9.89
N VAL A 426 -4.78 29.24 8.84
CA VAL A 426 -5.91 28.32 8.95
C VAL A 426 -5.61 27.09 8.11
N VAL A 427 -5.75 25.90 8.68
CA VAL A 427 -5.66 24.63 7.98
C VAL A 427 -7.03 23.97 7.98
N ILE A 428 -7.59 23.74 6.80
CA ILE A 428 -8.85 23.02 6.63
C ILE A 428 -8.54 21.68 5.96
N VAL A 429 -8.92 20.60 6.64
CA VAL A 429 -8.72 19.24 6.13
C VAL A 429 -10.08 18.61 5.84
N ASP A 430 -10.33 18.22 4.59
CA ASP A 430 -11.54 17.48 4.18
C ASP A 430 -11.28 15.96 4.11
N GLU A 431 -12.35 15.17 4.11
CA GLU A 431 -12.34 13.70 4.10
C GLU A 431 -11.53 13.08 5.26
N VAL A 432 -11.62 13.68 6.46
CA VAL A 432 -10.84 13.27 7.65
C VAL A 432 -11.17 11.83 8.12
N SER A 433 -12.28 11.25 7.65
CA SER A 433 -12.60 9.83 7.87
C SER A 433 -11.49 8.88 7.39
N MET A 434 -10.67 9.30 6.40
CA MET A 434 -9.58 8.50 5.87
C MET A 434 -8.23 8.74 6.57
N VAL A 435 -8.14 9.67 7.51
CA VAL A 435 -6.89 10.04 8.20
C VAL A 435 -6.65 9.10 9.38
N ASP A 436 -5.50 8.41 9.38
CA ASP A 436 -5.09 7.51 10.46
C ASP A 436 -4.36 8.24 11.59
N LEU A 437 -4.01 7.49 12.64
CA LEU A 437 -3.34 8.01 13.83
C LEU A 437 -2.02 8.70 13.50
N ALA A 438 -1.17 8.08 12.68
CA ALA A 438 0.15 8.60 12.36
C ALA A 438 0.08 9.90 11.56
N LEU A 439 -0.77 9.94 10.52
CA LEU A 439 -0.95 11.11 9.68
C LEU A 439 -1.59 12.28 10.43
N MET A 440 -2.56 12.01 11.32
CA MET A 440 -3.12 13.06 12.18
C MET A 440 -2.06 13.62 13.14
N THR A 441 -1.27 12.75 13.78
CA THR A 441 -0.21 13.20 14.70
C THR A 441 0.82 14.05 13.98
N ALA A 442 1.24 13.64 12.78
CA ALA A 442 2.15 14.44 11.94
C ALA A 442 1.57 15.81 11.56
N LEU A 443 0.27 15.86 11.23
CA LEU A 443 -0.42 17.13 10.97
C LEU A 443 -0.36 18.05 12.19
N ILE A 444 -0.72 17.55 13.38
CA ILE A 444 -0.73 18.36 14.60
C ILE A 444 0.68 18.88 14.94
N ARG A 445 1.72 18.05 14.82
CA ARG A 445 3.13 18.45 15.02
C ARG A 445 3.57 19.59 14.10
N ALA A 446 3.01 19.66 12.89
CA ALA A 446 3.38 20.65 11.89
C ALA A 446 2.56 21.96 11.98
N LEU A 447 1.56 22.04 12.85
CA LEU A 447 0.77 23.26 13.03
C LEU A 447 1.56 24.32 13.80
N ARG A 448 1.44 25.57 13.34
CA ARG A 448 1.92 26.71 14.14
C ARG A 448 1.10 26.82 15.43
N PRO A 449 1.70 27.27 16.54
CA PRO A 449 0.99 27.47 17.80
C PRO A 449 -0.24 28.39 17.69
N GLN A 450 -0.28 29.31 16.73
CA GLN A 450 -1.40 30.24 16.50
C GLN A 450 -2.34 29.77 15.37
N ALA A 451 -1.99 28.72 14.63
CA ALA A 451 -2.80 28.25 13.52
C ALA A 451 -4.11 27.62 14.01
N GLN A 452 -5.17 27.86 13.24
CA GLN A 452 -6.45 27.23 13.42
C GLN A 452 -6.53 25.93 12.61
N LEU A 453 -7.19 24.91 13.16
CA LEU A 453 -7.45 23.64 12.50
C LEU A 453 -8.96 23.37 12.40
N ILE A 454 -9.44 23.14 11.18
CA ILE A 454 -10.83 22.75 10.92
C ILE A 454 -10.81 21.39 10.23
N LEU A 455 -11.38 20.38 10.89
CA LEU A 455 -11.48 19.03 10.36
C LEU A 455 -12.89 18.79 9.82
N VAL A 456 -12.99 18.37 8.56
CA VAL A 456 -14.26 18.12 7.86
C VAL A 456 -14.29 16.66 7.40
N GLY A 457 -15.41 15.97 7.64
CA GLY A 457 -15.53 14.58 7.21
C GLY A 457 -16.92 13.99 7.39
N ASP A 458 -17.03 12.70 7.10
CA ASP A 458 -18.25 11.91 7.31
C ASP A 458 -17.92 10.69 8.16
N ALA A 459 -18.36 10.71 9.42
CA ALA A 459 -18.12 9.63 10.38
C ALA A 459 -18.79 8.30 10.01
N ALA A 460 -19.75 8.31 9.09
CA ALA A 460 -20.45 7.11 8.63
C ALA A 460 -19.74 6.42 7.45
N GLN A 461 -18.78 7.10 6.80
CA GLN A 461 -17.95 6.47 5.77
C GLN A 461 -16.98 5.44 6.37
N LEU A 462 -16.32 4.68 5.49
CA LEU A 462 -15.24 3.80 5.89
C LEU A 462 -14.12 4.58 6.60
N PRO A 463 -13.59 4.05 7.71
CA PRO A 463 -12.46 4.66 8.40
C PRO A 463 -11.16 4.51 7.58
N SER A 464 -10.08 5.13 8.07
CA SER A 464 -8.72 5.06 7.49
C SER A 464 -8.25 3.63 7.26
N VAL A 465 -7.36 3.40 6.30
CA VAL A 465 -6.76 2.06 6.12
C VAL A 465 -5.77 1.74 7.25
N GLY A 466 -4.98 2.73 7.69
CA GLY A 466 -4.06 2.61 8.80
C GLY A 466 -4.73 2.53 10.19
N PRO A 467 -3.93 2.32 11.25
CA PRO A 467 -4.43 2.17 12.60
C PRO A 467 -5.13 3.44 13.12
N GLY A 468 -6.21 3.23 13.88
CA GLY A 468 -6.96 4.29 14.55
C GLY A 468 -8.31 4.59 13.89
N ARG A 469 -9.15 5.33 14.63
CA ARG A 469 -10.46 5.82 14.18
C ARG A 469 -10.58 7.29 14.59
N VAL A 470 -9.61 8.11 14.16
CA VAL A 470 -9.42 9.49 14.65
C VAL A 470 -10.71 10.30 14.61
N LEU A 471 -11.36 10.46 13.45
CA LEU A 471 -12.60 11.25 13.36
C LEU A 471 -13.70 10.72 14.28
N GLY A 472 -13.87 9.41 14.33
CA GLY A 472 -14.88 8.77 15.19
C GLY A 472 -14.58 8.99 16.68
N ASP A 473 -13.33 8.85 17.08
CA ASP A 473 -12.91 9.01 18.47
C ASP A 473 -12.97 10.47 18.94
N LEU A 474 -12.66 11.43 18.07
CA LEU A 474 -12.87 12.87 18.34
C LEU A 474 -14.36 13.14 18.62
N ILE A 475 -15.25 12.56 17.82
CA ILE A 475 -16.70 12.70 17.96
C ILE A 475 -17.21 12.00 19.23
N ASP A 476 -16.81 10.75 19.45
CA ASP A 476 -17.28 9.90 20.55
C ASP A 476 -16.67 10.32 21.91
N SER A 477 -15.60 11.12 21.90
CA SER A 477 -15.06 11.72 23.12
C SER A 477 -16.06 12.66 23.80
N GLY A 478 -16.87 13.40 23.03
CA GLY A 478 -17.71 14.48 23.53
C GLY A 478 -16.95 15.71 24.05
N VAL A 479 -15.62 15.74 23.90
CA VAL A 479 -14.74 16.78 24.44
C VAL A 479 -14.43 17.87 23.41
N ILE A 480 -14.27 17.46 22.15
CA ILE A 480 -13.85 18.34 21.05
C ILE A 480 -15.05 19.13 20.51
N PRO A 481 -14.89 20.43 20.19
CA PRO A 481 -15.97 21.22 19.58
C PRO A 481 -16.41 20.60 18.25
N LEU A 482 -17.71 20.28 18.14
CA LEU A 482 -18.28 19.50 17.05
C LEU A 482 -19.53 20.19 16.49
N ALA A 483 -19.58 20.33 15.17
CA ALA A 483 -20.80 20.68 14.43
C ALA A 483 -21.26 19.49 13.58
N ARG A 484 -22.52 19.11 13.71
CA ARG A 484 -23.15 18.03 12.92
C ARG A 484 -24.10 18.65 11.90
N LEU A 485 -23.87 18.38 10.62
CA LEU A 485 -24.77 18.77 9.53
C LEU A 485 -25.75 17.62 9.25
N ASP A 486 -27.02 17.86 9.53
CA ASP A 486 -28.13 16.90 9.49
C ASP A 486 -29.15 17.18 8.38
N VAL A 487 -29.25 18.43 7.92
CA VAL A 487 -30.14 18.84 6.82
C VAL A 487 -29.49 18.57 5.46
N VAL A 488 -30.19 17.84 4.60
CA VAL A 488 -29.82 17.60 3.19
C VAL A 488 -30.46 18.69 2.32
N PHE A 489 -29.65 19.38 1.50
CA PHE A 489 -30.06 20.59 0.74
C PHE A 489 -30.25 20.38 -0.75
N ARG A 490 -30.18 19.14 -1.24
CA ARG A 490 -30.40 18.87 -2.66
C ARG A 490 -31.85 19.23 -3.00
N GLN A 491 -32.04 20.16 -3.94
CA GLN A 491 -33.33 20.81 -4.20
C GLN A 491 -34.45 19.80 -4.53
N ASP A 492 -35.59 20.00 -3.86
CA ASP A 492 -36.98 19.58 -4.08
C ASP A 492 -37.41 18.11 -4.20
N GLU A 493 -36.53 17.13 -4.30
CA GLU A 493 -36.85 15.73 -3.95
C GLU A 493 -35.55 15.10 -3.42
N ALA A 494 -35.50 14.70 -2.15
CA ALA A 494 -34.36 13.93 -1.67
C ALA A 494 -34.32 12.59 -2.43
N GLY A 495 -33.54 12.56 -3.53
CA GLY A 495 -33.40 11.38 -4.38
C GLY A 495 -33.12 10.13 -3.56
N LEU A 496 -33.59 8.99 -4.04
CA LEU A 496 -33.50 7.72 -3.34
C LEU A 496 -32.06 7.35 -3.00
N ILE A 497 -31.04 7.87 -3.70
CA ILE A 497 -29.63 7.67 -3.31
C ILE A 497 -29.38 8.15 -1.87
N VAL A 498 -29.76 9.38 -1.54
CA VAL A 498 -29.50 9.95 -0.21
C VAL A 498 -30.42 9.32 0.83
N ALA A 499 -31.71 9.18 0.52
CA ALA A 499 -32.66 8.51 1.42
C ALA A 499 -32.23 7.06 1.73
N ASN A 500 -31.74 6.32 0.74
CA ASN A 500 -31.24 4.97 0.92
C ASN A 500 -29.91 4.93 1.66
N ALA A 501 -29.04 5.93 1.49
CA ALA A 501 -27.82 6.03 2.29
C ALA A 501 -28.15 6.09 3.79
N HIS A 502 -29.13 6.92 4.19
CA HIS A 502 -29.62 6.95 5.57
C HIS A 502 -30.26 5.63 6.00
N ARG A 503 -31.15 5.04 5.18
CA ARG A 503 -31.74 3.72 5.48
C ARG A 503 -30.68 2.65 5.73
N ILE A 504 -29.62 2.61 4.92
CA ILE A 504 -28.52 1.65 5.06
C ILE A 504 -27.82 1.83 6.41
N LEU A 505 -27.58 3.07 6.85
CA LEU A 505 -26.99 3.33 8.17
C LEU A 505 -27.89 2.87 9.32
N ASP A 506 -29.19 3.11 9.18
CA ASP A 506 -30.22 2.69 10.13
C ASP A 506 -30.47 1.16 10.11
N GLY A 507 -29.79 0.42 9.23
CA GLY A 507 -29.99 -1.02 9.05
C GLY A 507 -31.30 -1.38 8.33
N GLN A 508 -31.96 -0.39 7.73
CA GLN A 508 -33.17 -0.55 6.95
C GLN A 508 -32.83 -0.87 5.49
N ARG A 509 -33.72 -1.62 4.83
CA ARG A 509 -33.55 -1.98 3.42
C ARG A 509 -33.68 -0.74 2.53
N PRO A 510 -32.76 -0.54 1.56
CA PRO A 510 -32.92 0.51 0.56
C PRO A 510 -34.15 0.22 -0.32
N GLN A 511 -34.83 1.29 -0.73
CA GLN A 511 -35.97 1.23 -1.63
C GLN A 511 -35.51 1.47 -3.06
N SER A 512 -35.90 0.58 -3.96
CA SER A 512 -35.69 0.80 -5.40
C SER A 512 -36.72 1.79 -5.92
N ALA A 513 -36.34 2.62 -6.89
CA ALA A 513 -37.28 3.45 -7.64
C ALA A 513 -38.38 2.59 -8.26
N ALA A 514 -39.61 3.09 -8.20
CA ALA A 514 -40.78 2.44 -8.80
C ALA A 514 -40.81 2.64 -10.32
N ASP A 515 -40.29 3.78 -10.79
CA ASP A 515 -40.20 4.13 -12.19
C ASP A 515 -38.74 4.09 -12.70
N ALA A 516 -38.58 4.16 -14.02
CA ALA A 516 -37.28 4.25 -14.64
C ALA A 516 -36.70 5.68 -14.63
N ALA A 517 -37.33 6.64 -13.93
CA ALA A 517 -36.89 8.02 -13.80
C ALA A 517 -36.15 8.27 -12.48
N GLY A 518 -36.30 7.37 -11.49
CA GLY A 518 -35.55 7.46 -10.24
C GLY A 518 -34.04 7.27 -10.38
N ASP A 519 -33.35 7.51 -9.28
CA ASP A 519 -31.89 7.60 -9.16
C ASP A 519 -31.27 6.40 -8.42
N PHE A 520 -32.08 5.48 -7.87
CA PHE A 520 -31.59 4.29 -7.18
C PHE A 520 -32.34 3.03 -7.57
N PHE A 521 -31.61 1.97 -7.91
CA PHE A 521 -32.19 0.68 -8.30
C PHE A 521 -31.54 -0.49 -7.58
N PHE A 522 -32.34 -1.48 -7.18
CA PHE A 522 -31.85 -2.79 -6.71
C PHE A 522 -32.32 -3.89 -7.67
N ILE A 523 -31.37 -4.58 -8.31
CA ILE A 523 -31.63 -5.67 -9.24
C ILE A 523 -31.24 -6.98 -8.59
N GLU A 524 -32.25 -7.79 -8.25
CA GLU A 524 -32.07 -9.06 -7.55
C GLU A 524 -31.49 -10.14 -8.47
N ARG A 525 -30.33 -10.69 -8.10
CA ARG A 525 -29.64 -11.78 -8.81
C ARG A 525 -28.82 -12.60 -7.81
N ASP A 526 -29.07 -13.91 -7.75
CA ASP A 526 -28.37 -14.76 -6.78
C ASP A 526 -27.10 -15.41 -7.32
N GLN A 527 -27.05 -15.69 -8.63
CA GLN A 527 -25.90 -16.34 -9.25
C GLN A 527 -24.81 -15.32 -9.64
N PRO A 528 -23.53 -15.53 -9.26
CA PRO A 528 -22.45 -14.60 -9.58
C PRO A 528 -22.30 -14.30 -11.07
N GLU A 529 -22.44 -15.30 -11.94
CA GLU A 529 -22.35 -15.14 -13.39
C GLU A 529 -23.48 -14.25 -13.93
N ALA A 530 -24.68 -14.37 -13.35
CA ALA A 530 -25.82 -13.53 -13.71
C ALA A 530 -25.61 -12.08 -13.23
N VAL A 531 -25.02 -11.88 -12.04
CA VAL A 531 -24.61 -10.56 -11.55
C VAL A 531 -23.60 -9.93 -12.50
N LEU A 532 -22.52 -10.65 -12.84
CA LEU A 532 -21.47 -10.14 -13.73
C LEU A 532 -22.05 -9.73 -15.10
N ARG A 533 -22.85 -10.59 -15.74
CA ARG A 533 -23.51 -10.23 -17.02
C ARG A 533 -24.42 -9.00 -16.90
N THR A 534 -25.17 -8.90 -15.80
CA THR A 534 -26.05 -7.75 -15.56
C THR A 534 -25.22 -6.47 -15.37
N VAL A 535 -24.14 -6.52 -14.59
CA VAL A 535 -23.24 -5.37 -14.40
C VAL A 535 -22.65 -4.92 -15.73
N VAL A 536 -22.14 -5.84 -16.55
CA VAL A 536 -21.61 -5.51 -17.88
C VAL A 536 -22.67 -4.82 -18.74
N HIS A 537 -23.87 -5.39 -18.84
CA HIS A 537 -24.96 -4.81 -19.63
C HIS A 537 -25.41 -3.42 -19.11
N LEU A 538 -25.43 -3.20 -17.80
CA LEU A 538 -25.75 -1.90 -17.21
C LEU A 538 -24.73 -0.83 -17.62
N VAL A 539 -23.45 -1.16 -17.50
CA VAL A 539 -22.33 -0.24 -17.78
C VAL A 539 -22.24 0.08 -19.27
N THR A 540 -22.41 -0.91 -20.14
CA THR A 540 -22.15 -0.74 -21.57
C THR A 540 -23.36 -0.28 -22.38
N GLU A 541 -24.58 -0.53 -21.91
CA GLU A 541 -25.79 -0.30 -22.71
C GLU A 541 -26.87 0.45 -21.93
N ARG A 542 -27.29 -0.08 -20.77
CA ARG A 542 -28.53 0.36 -20.11
C ARG A 542 -28.41 1.76 -19.50
N ILE A 543 -27.33 2.03 -18.76
CA ILE A 543 -27.09 3.35 -18.15
C ILE A 543 -26.74 4.38 -19.23
N PRO A 544 -25.79 4.13 -20.15
CA PRO A 544 -25.49 5.06 -21.23
C PRO A 544 -26.70 5.52 -22.04
N ARG A 545 -27.56 4.58 -22.46
CA ARG A 545 -28.74 4.90 -23.26
C ARG A 545 -29.79 5.74 -22.52
N ARG A 546 -29.90 5.58 -21.20
CA ARG A 546 -30.98 6.21 -20.42
C ARG A 546 -30.58 7.57 -19.86
N TRP A 547 -29.35 7.71 -19.38
CA TRP A 547 -28.85 8.95 -18.76
C TRP A 547 -27.94 9.75 -19.70
N GLY A 548 -27.67 9.27 -20.92
CA GLY A 548 -26.77 9.96 -21.86
C GLY A 548 -25.31 9.96 -21.40
N LEU A 549 -24.96 9.01 -20.52
CA LEU A 549 -23.62 8.88 -19.93
C LEU A 549 -22.71 8.01 -20.79
N ASP A 550 -21.41 8.20 -20.67
CA ASP A 550 -20.41 7.33 -21.29
C ASP A 550 -20.05 6.16 -20.37
N GLY A 551 -20.31 4.93 -20.83
CA GLY A 551 -20.01 3.71 -20.07
C GLY A 551 -18.52 3.54 -19.69
N ARG A 552 -17.60 4.14 -20.44
CA ARG A 552 -16.15 4.08 -20.17
C ARG A 552 -15.70 5.14 -19.17
N ARG A 553 -16.36 6.30 -19.12
CA ARG A 553 -15.92 7.47 -18.34
C ARG A 553 -16.77 7.72 -17.11
N ASP A 554 -18.09 7.67 -17.28
CA ASP A 554 -19.05 8.20 -16.31
C ASP A 554 -19.64 7.12 -15.39
N VAL A 555 -19.58 5.84 -15.80
CA VAL A 555 -20.05 4.71 -15.01
C VAL A 555 -18.88 4.05 -14.28
N GLN A 556 -18.97 3.94 -12.96
CA GLN A 556 -17.98 3.26 -12.13
C GLN A 556 -18.59 2.02 -11.47
N VAL A 557 -17.93 0.87 -11.65
CA VAL A 557 -18.26 -0.33 -10.89
C VAL A 557 -17.46 -0.34 -9.59
N LEU A 558 -18.14 -0.51 -8.45
CA LEU A 558 -17.54 -0.54 -7.12
C LEU A 558 -17.72 -1.91 -6.48
N ALA A 559 -16.66 -2.71 -6.41
CA ALA A 559 -16.73 -4.05 -5.83
C ALA A 559 -16.19 -4.09 -4.38
N PRO A 560 -16.78 -4.91 -3.49
CA PRO A 560 -16.24 -5.10 -2.14
C PRO A 560 -14.85 -5.75 -2.10
N MET A 561 -14.52 -6.61 -3.07
CA MET A 561 -13.30 -7.43 -3.09
C MET A 561 -12.56 -7.36 -4.43
N ARG A 562 -11.23 -7.60 -4.41
CA ARG A 562 -10.42 -7.65 -5.63
C ARG A 562 -10.58 -8.97 -6.40
N LYS A 563 -10.54 -10.09 -5.67
CA LYS A 563 -10.64 -11.46 -6.21
C LYS A 563 -12.07 -12.00 -6.12
N GLY A 564 -12.38 -13.02 -6.91
CA GLY A 564 -13.68 -13.69 -6.97
C GLY A 564 -14.40 -13.43 -8.30
N SER A 565 -15.48 -14.16 -8.55
CA SER A 565 -16.27 -14.12 -9.80
C SER A 565 -16.92 -12.75 -10.08
N CYS A 566 -17.14 -11.93 -9.04
CA CYS A 566 -17.53 -10.52 -9.18
C CYS A 566 -16.56 -9.60 -8.41
N GLY A 567 -15.29 -10.01 -8.35
CA GLY A 567 -14.20 -9.16 -7.88
C GLY A 567 -13.78 -8.16 -8.96
N VAL A 568 -13.02 -7.14 -8.55
CA VAL A 568 -12.46 -6.11 -9.43
C VAL A 568 -11.78 -6.70 -10.67
N GLU A 569 -10.98 -7.76 -10.53
CA GLU A 569 -10.23 -8.37 -11.64
C GLU A 569 -11.19 -8.97 -12.69
N ALA A 570 -12.15 -9.78 -12.26
CA ALA A 570 -13.13 -10.41 -13.14
C ALA A 570 -14.02 -9.38 -13.84
N LEU A 571 -14.46 -8.34 -13.12
CA LEU A 571 -15.29 -7.28 -13.66
C LEU A 571 -14.54 -6.42 -14.69
N ASN A 572 -13.28 -6.06 -14.41
CA ASN A 572 -12.46 -5.32 -15.36
C ASN A 572 -12.24 -6.09 -16.67
N ASN A 573 -11.93 -7.39 -16.57
CA ASN A 573 -11.74 -8.23 -17.76
C ASN A 573 -13.03 -8.30 -18.59
N ALA A 574 -14.17 -8.60 -17.96
CA ALA A 574 -15.45 -8.73 -18.66
C ALA A 574 -15.93 -7.40 -19.28
N LEU A 575 -15.73 -6.27 -18.58
CA LEU A 575 -16.06 -4.95 -19.11
C LEU A 575 -15.16 -4.59 -20.28
N ARG A 576 -13.85 -4.81 -20.18
CA ARG A 576 -12.90 -4.54 -21.26
C ARG A 576 -13.22 -5.37 -22.50
N GLU A 577 -13.45 -6.68 -22.34
CA GLU A 577 -13.84 -7.57 -23.45
C GLU A 577 -15.09 -7.03 -24.17
N ARG A 578 -16.13 -6.68 -23.41
CA ARG A 578 -17.37 -6.14 -23.98
C ARG A 578 -17.17 -4.79 -24.66
N MET A 579 -16.35 -3.93 -24.09
CA MET A 579 -16.01 -2.61 -24.64
C MET A 579 -15.28 -2.74 -25.99
N VAL A 580 -14.32 -3.66 -26.09
CA VAL A 580 -13.61 -3.98 -27.34
C VAL A 580 -14.56 -4.52 -28.40
N GLU A 581 -15.49 -5.41 -28.03
CA GLU A 581 -16.52 -5.90 -28.95
C GLU A 581 -17.40 -4.78 -29.53
N LEU A 582 -17.78 -3.80 -28.69
CA LEU A 582 -18.66 -2.70 -29.07
C LEU A 582 -18.00 -1.68 -30.00
N ASP A 583 -16.69 -1.47 -29.87
CA ASP A 583 -15.94 -0.56 -30.75
C ASP A 583 -15.85 -1.09 -32.19
N GLY A 584 -16.27 -2.34 -32.44
CA GLY A 584 -16.22 -2.95 -33.76
C GLY A 584 -14.80 -3.25 -34.24
N ASP A 585 -13.82 -3.25 -33.32
CA ASP A 585 -12.41 -3.48 -33.60
C ASP A 585 -12.14 -5.00 -33.76
N LEU A 586 -12.72 -5.53 -34.83
CA LEU A 586 -12.18 -6.69 -35.54
C LEU A 586 -10.75 -6.34 -35.99
N ARG A 587 -9.76 -6.51 -35.11
CA ARG A 587 -8.44 -6.94 -35.58
C ARG A 587 -8.61 -8.32 -36.20
N ARG A 588 -9.09 -8.34 -37.44
CA ARG A 588 -9.12 -9.50 -38.32
C ARG A 588 -7.70 -10.06 -38.37
N GLY A 589 -7.51 -11.24 -37.78
CA GLY A 589 -6.57 -12.21 -38.30
C GLY A 589 -5.09 -12.06 -37.91
N GLN A 590 -4.76 -11.48 -36.76
CA GLN A 590 -3.45 -11.75 -36.15
C GLN A 590 -3.63 -12.22 -34.70
N PRO A 591 -2.96 -13.32 -34.28
CA PRO A 591 -2.85 -13.68 -32.88
C PRO A 591 -1.90 -12.68 -32.21
N GLU A 592 -2.36 -11.45 -32.03
CA GLU A 592 -1.56 -10.44 -31.36
C GLU A 592 -1.54 -10.76 -29.87
N VAL A 593 -0.32 -10.97 -29.38
CA VAL A 593 0.15 -10.81 -28.01
C VAL A 593 -0.93 -10.18 -27.13
N LYS A 594 -1.40 -10.93 -26.13
CA LYS A 594 -2.31 -10.47 -25.07
C LYS A 594 -1.76 -9.15 -24.51
N ARG A 595 -2.17 -8.00 -25.06
CA ARG A 595 -1.75 -6.69 -24.56
C ARG A 595 -2.63 -6.41 -23.36
N ASP A 596 -2.00 -6.21 -22.21
CA ASP A 596 -2.68 -5.93 -20.94
C ASP A 596 -3.51 -4.64 -21.02
N PHE A 597 -3.17 -3.74 -21.96
CA PHE A 597 -3.80 -2.45 -22.18
C PHE A 597 -4.00 -2.12 -23.68
N GLY A 598 -5.06 -1.38 -24.00
CA GLY A 598 -5.40 -0.91 -25.35
C GLY A 598 -5.95 0.53 -25.37
N PRO A 599 -6.04 1.18 -26.55
CA PRO A 599 -6.64 2.51 -26.67
C PRO A 599 -8.08 2.53 -26.13
N GLY A 600 -8.44 3.61 -25.43
CA GLY A 600 -9.75 3.77 -24.81
C GLY A 600 -9.92 3.03 -23.49
N ASP A 601 -8.95 2.22 -23.04
CA ASP A 601 -8.98 1.55 -21.75
C ASP A 601 -8.96 2.57 -20.61
N ARG A 602 -9.82 2.35 -19.61
CA ARG A 602 -9.81 3.12 -18.37
C ARG A 602 -8.80 2.49 -17.41
N VAL A 603 -7.83 3.28 -16.97
CA VAL A 603 -6.74 2.82 -16.10
C VAL A 603 -6.63 3.66 -14.83
N MET A 604 -5.99 3.09 -13.81
CA MET A 604 -5.71 3.72 -12.52
C MET A 604 -4.25 3.55 -12.14
N GLN A 605 -3.60 4.66 -11.77
CA GLN A 605 -2.25 4.68 -11.23
C GLN A 605 -2.21 3.99 -9.85
N GLN A 606 -1.25 3.09 -9.63
CA GLN A 606 -1.12 2.26 -8.42
C GLN A 606 -0.12 2.82 -7.39
N ARG A 607 0.79 3.68 -7.83
CA ARG A 607 1.88 4.24 -7.01
C ARG A 607 2.05 5.71 -7.34
N ASN A 608 2.46 6.53 -6.37
CA ASN A 608 2.78 7.92 -6.67
C ASN A 608 4.01 7.97 -7.58
N ASN A 609 3.92 8.72 -8.67
CA ASN A 609 5.03 9.03 -9.55
C ASN A 609 5.16 10.56 -9.59
N TYR A 610 6.10 11.07 -8.79
CA TYR A 610 6.26 12.50 -8.57
C TYR A 610 6.85 13.21 -9.78
N ASP A 611 7.72 12.54 -10.54
CA ASP A 611 8.32 13.09 -11.77
C ASP A 611 7.26 13.34 -12.85
N LYS A 612 6.26 12.47 -12.91
CA LYS A 612 5.12 12.57 -13.84
C LYS A 612 3.90 13.27 -13.23
N GLU A 613 3.99 13.72 -11.98
CA GLU A 613 2.90 14.38 -11.24
C GLU A 613 1.56 13.60 -11.21
N VAL A 614 1.64 12.26 -11.22
CA VAL A 614 0.47 11.37 -11.16
C VAL A 614 0.49 10.57 -9.86
N PHE A 615 -0.65 10.50 -9.18
CA PHE A 615 -0.73 9.97 -7.83
C PHE A 615 -1.50 8.65 -7.77
N ASN A 616 -1.19 7.83 -6.77
CA ASN A 616 -1.91 6.58 -6.53
C ASN A 616 -3.41 6.84 -6.40
N GLY A 617 -4.16 6.08 -7.16
CA GLY A 617 -5.59 6.22 -7.28
C GLY A 617 -6.00 7.05 -8.47
N ASP A 618 -5.18 7.92 -9.07
CA ASP A 618 -5.58 8.74 -10.23
C ASP A 618 -6.10 7.85 -11.38
N VAL A 619 -7.22 8.24 -11.99
CA VAL A 619 -7.80 7.53 -13.12
C VAL A 619 -7.55 8.31 -14.39
N GLY A 620 -7.11 7.60 -15.41
CA GLY A 620 -6.94 8.13 -16.75
C GLY A 620 -7.54 7.20 -17.79
N GLN A 621 -7.48 7.66 -19.03
CA GLN A 621 -7.86 6.89 -20.19
C GLN A 621 -6.68 6.79 -21.15
N ILE A 622 -6.44 5.61 -21.69
CA ILE A 622 -5.37 5.42 -22.68
C ILE A 622 -5.80 6.09 -23.98
N SER A 623 -5.08 7.13 -24.41
CA SER A 623 -5.38 7.81 -25.68
C SER A 623 -4.80 7.06 -26.87
N SER A 624 -3.62 6.49 -26.72
CA SER A 624 -2.90 5.83 -27.81
C SER A 624 -1.87 4.84 -27.29
N VAL A 625 -1.61 3.81 -28.11
CA VAL A 625 -0.57 2.81 -27.86
C VAL A 625 0.41 2.86 -29.03
N ALA A 626 1.67 3.20 -28.77
CA ALA A 626 2.70 3.29 -29.79
C ALA A 626 3.09 1.89 -30.32
N ALA A 627 3.75 1.85 -31.49
CA ALA A 627 4.26 0.60 -32.06
C ALA A 627 5.35 -0.04 -31.18
N SER A 628 6.12 0.76 -30.43
CA SER A 628 7.06 0.31 -29.39
C SER A 628 6.35 -0.43 -28.25
N GLY A 629 5.06 -0.17 -28.04
CA GLY A 629 4.26 -0.66 -26.91
C GLY A 629 4.13 0.35 -25.77
N ASP A 630 4.70 1.55 -25.92
CA ASP A 630 4.53 2.63 -24.94
C ASP A 630 3.09 3.15 -24.96
N LEU A 631 2.59 3.54 -23.80
CA LEU A 631 1.22 4.02 -23.61
C LEU A 631 1.23 5.52 -23.42
N VAL A 632 0.22 6.18 -23.97
CA VAL A 632 -0.10 7.55 -23.59
C VAL A 632 -1.43 7.55 -22.88
N VAL A 633 -1.43 8.03 -21.64
CA VAL A 633 -2.58 8.07 -20.74
C VAL A 633 -2.96 9.52 -20.50
N LEU A 634 -4.24 9.84 -20.64
CA LEU A 634 -4.83 11.12 -20.30
C LEU A 634 -5.42 11.05 -18.88
N PHE A 635 -4.79 11.73 -17.93
CA PHE A 635 -5.28 11.91 -16.57
C PHE A 635 -5.95 13.29 -16.47
N GLY A 636 -7.27 13.33 -16.69
CA GLY A 636 -7.94 14.62 -16.93
C GLY A 636 -7.41 15.25 -18.22
N GLU A 637 -6.85 16.46 -18.11
CA GLU A 637 -6.22 17.16 -19.24
C GLU A 637 -4.73 16.82 -19.40
N GLN A 638 -4.11 16.22 -18.36
CA GLN A 638 -2.70 15.93 -18.36
C GLN A 638 -2.39 14.68 -19.20
N ARG A 639 -1.50 14.84 -20.18
CA ARG A 639 -1.04 13.75 -21.05
C ARG A 639 0.28 13.20 -20.51
N VAL A 640 0.30 11.91 -20.18
CA VAL A 640 1.44 11.25 -19.52
C VAL A 640 1.83 10.00 -20.31
N GLU A 641 3.12 9.87 -20.62
CA GLU A 641 3.68 8.74 -21.36
C GLU A 641 4.23 7.68 -20.40
N TYR A 642 4.00 6.41 -20.70
CA TYR A 642 4.48 5.26 -19.93
C TYR A 642 5.25 4.33 -20.86
N SER A 643 6.53 4.15 -20.54
CA SER A 643 7.34 3.09 -21.13
C SER A 643 6.85 1.73 -20.69
N ARG A 644 7.20 0.65 -21.40
CA ARG A 644 6.81 -0.73 -21.03
C ARG A 644 7.13 -1.13 -19.59
N GLU A 645 8.26 -0.68 -19.05
CA GLU A 645 8.69 -1.03 -17.69
C GLU A 645 7.84 -0.35 -16.61
N GLU A 646 7.24 0.79 -16.94
CA GLU A 646 6.41 1.57 -16.00
C GLU A 646 4.94 1.18 -16.04
N GLN A 647 4.53 0.31 -16.96
CA GLN A 647 3.12 -0.11 -17.09
C GLN A 647 2.64 -0.96 -15.90
N ASP A 648 3.57 -1.52 -15.11
CA ASP A 648 3.25 -2.20 -13.84
C ASP A 648 2.63 -1.24 -12.80
N GLN A 649 2.81 0.07 -13.00
CA GLN A 649 2.20 1.12 -12.19
C GLN A 649 0.73 1.36 -12.55
N LEU A 650 0.23 0.79 -13.65
CA LEU A 650 -1.16 0.93 -14.11
C LEU A 650 -1.95 -0.34 -13.85
N GLN A 651 -3.26 -0.18 -13.63
CA GLN A 651 -4.23 -1.29 -13.66
C GLN A 651 -5.52 -0.82 -14.32
N LEU A 652 -6.33 -1.73 -14.87
CA LEU A 652 -7.67 -1.39 -15.36
C LEU A 652 -8.57 -0.87 -14.22
N ALA A 653 -9.45 0.09 -14.55
CA ALA A 653 -10.23 0.85 -13.58
C ALA A 653 -11.73 0.98 -13.89
N TYR A 654 -12.26 0.17 -14.81
CA TYR A 654 -13.71 0.07 -15.02
C TYR A 654 -14.43 -0.38 -13.75
N ALA A 655 -13.80 -1.30 -13.02
CA ALA A 655 -14.13 -1.70 -11.67
C ALA A 655 -12.99 -1.33 -10.72
N VAL A 656 -13.34 -0.83 -9.54
CA VAL A 656 -12.39 -0.57 -8.45
C VAL A 656 -12.99 -1.06 -7.13
N THR A 657 -12.15 -1.26 -6.12
CA THR A 657 -12.65 -1.57 -4.78
C THR A 657 -13.32 -0.35 -4.17
N ILE A 658 -14.35 -0.53 -3.35
CA ILE A 658 -15.03 0.58 -2.65
C ILE A 658 -14.03 1.44 -1.84
N HIS A 659 -13.02 0.84 -1.20
CA HIS A 659 -11.95 1.56 -0.50
C HIS A 659 -11.18 2.53 -1.40
N LYS A 660 -10.78 2.07 -2.60
CA LYS A 660 -10.08 2.91 -3.60
C LYS A 660 -10.95 4.00 -4.21
N SER A 661 -12.27 3.94 -4.02
CA SER A 661 -13.20 4.98 -4.49
C SER A 661 -13.42 6.11 -3.49
N GLN A 662 -12.91 6.01 -2.25
CA GLN A 662 -13.03 7.07 -1.26
C GLN A 662 -12.45 8.39 -1.79
N GLY A 663 -13.12 9.51 -1.48
CA GLY A 663 -12.80 10.83 -2.03
C GLY A 663 -13.20 11.05 -3.49
N SER A 664 -13.68 10.01 -4.21
CA SER A 664 -14.23 10.15 -5.57
C SER A 664 -15.75 10.22 -5.54
N GLU A 665 -16.34 10.78 -6.58
CA GLU A 665 -17.78 10.66 -6.90
C GLU A 665 -17.93 10.49 -8.41
N TYR A 666 -18.98 9.77 -8.82
CA TYR A 666 -19.21 9.41 -10.22
C TYR A 666 -20.66 9.73 -10.60
N PRO A 667 -20.94 10.13 -11.86
CA PRO A 667 -22.30 10.27 -12.35
C PRO A 667 -23.13 9.01 -12.09
N ALA A 668 -22.60 7.83 -12.47
CA ALA A 668 -23.26 6.55 -12.26
C ALA A 668 -22.38 5.55 -11.50
N VAL A 669 -22.98 4.83 -10.56
CA VAL A 669 -22.31 3.78 -9.77
C VAL A 669 -23.07 2.47 -9.86
N VAL A 670 -22.35 1.38 -10.10
CA VAL A 670 -22.89 0.01 -10.07
C VAL A 670 -22.16 -0.82 -9.02
N VAL A 671 -22.88 -1.47 -8.11
CA VAL A 671 -22.30 -2.20 -6.97
C VAL A 671 -22.79 -3.65 -6.95
N PRO A 672 -21.93 -4.65 -7.20
CA PRO A 672 -22.28 -6.05 -7.01
C PRO A 672 -22.30 -6.44 -5.52
N VAL A 673 -23.41 -6.99 -5.06
CA VAL A 673 -23.65 -7.37 -3.64
C VAL A 673 -24.01 -8.86 -3.53
N LEU A 674 -22.99 -9.70 -3.29
CA LEU A 674 -23.12 -11.17 -3.26
C LEU A 674 -22.68 -11.73 -1.91
N THR A 675 -23.22 -12.89 -1.53
CA THR A 675 -22.87 -13.58 -0.27
C THR A 675 -21.42 -14.02 -0.23
N GLN A 676 -20.78 -14.26 -1.38
CA GLN A 676 -19.34 -14.52 -1.45
C GLN A 676 -18.48 -13.35 -0.92
N HIS A 677 -19.04 -12.14 -0.84
CA HIS A 677 -18.38 -10.97 -0.26
C HIS A 677 -18.52 -10.90 1.27
N PHE A 678 -19.02 -11.94 1.96
CA PHE A 678 -19.45 -11.88 3.37
C PHE A 678 -18.48 -11.18 4.32
N ARG A 679 -17.16 -11.39 4.15
CA ARG A 679 -16.12 -10.78 5.00
C ARG A 679 -16.11 -9.26 4.99
N MET A 680 -16.63 -8.66 3.91
CA MET A 680 -16.64 -7.22 3.67
C MET A 680 -18.05 -6.61 3.79
N LEU A 681 -19.10 -7.42 3.83
CA LEU A 681 -20.48 -6.94 3.87
C LEU A 681 -20.76 -6.24 5.21
N GLN A 682 -20.76 -4.90 5.17
CA GLN A 682 -20.95 -4.01 6.30
C GLN A 682 -21.75 -2.77 5.87
N ARG A 683 -22.47 -2.16 6.82
CA ARG A 683 -23.25 -0.93 6.57
C ARG A 683 -22.39 0.19 6.00
N ASN A 684 -21.26 0.50 6.64
CA ASN A 684 -20.38 1.60 6.24
C ASN A 684 -19.79 1.38 4.83
N LEU A 685 -19.48 0.13 4.46
CA LEU A 685 -19.00 -0.19 3.12
C LEU A 685 -20.08 0.09 2.07
N LEU A 686 -21.30 -0.40 2.31
CA LEU A 686 -22.41 -0.21 1.38
C LEU A 686 -22.84 1.26 1.32
N TYR A 687 -22.93 1.94 2.46
CA TYR A 687 -23.14 3.38 2.56
C TYR A 687 -22.10 4.12 1.72
N THR A 688 -20.81 3.88 1.97
CA THR A 688 -19.72 4.53 1.23
C THR A 688 -19.83 4.32 -0.26
N ALA A 689 -20.23 3.13 -0.72
CA ALA A 689 -20.44 2.84 -2.13
C ALA A 689 -21.63 3.61 -2.73
N VAL A 690 -22.76 3.64 -2.03
CA VAL A 690 -23.97 4.36 -2.46
C VAL A 690 -23.71 5.86 -2.52
N THR A 691 -23.00 6.43 -1.54
CA THR A 691 -22.69 7.86 -1.52
C THR A 691 -21.69 8.29 -2.59
N ARG A 692 -21.12 7.37 -3.39
CA ARG A 692 -20.28 7.73 -4.54
C ARG A 692 -21.08 8.14 -5.78
N GLY A 693 -22.36 7.76 -5.88
CA GLY A 693 -23.19 8.08 -7.04
C GLY A 693 -23.81 9.47 -6.96
N LYS A 694 -23.72 10.25 -8.05
CA LYS A 694 -24.34 11.57 -8.16
C LYS A 694 -25.72 11.50 -8.80
N GLU A 695 -25.89 10.78 -9.90
CA GLU A 695 -27.11 10.75 -10.70
C GLU A 695 -27.85 9.41 -10.62
N VAL A 696 -27.11 8.30 -10.65
CA VAL A 696 -27.72 6.97 -10.54
C VAL A 696 -26.84 5.98 -9.78
N VAL A 697 -27.46 5.18 -8.91
CA VAL A 697 -26.85 4.05 -8.21
C VAL A 697 -27.63 2.78 -8.49
N VAL A 698 -26.94 1.72 -8.91
CA VAL A 698 -27.54 0.41 -9.14
C VAL A 698 -26.84 -0.64 -8.30
N LEU A 699 -27.55 -1.22 -7.34
CA LEU A 699 -27.13 -2.41 -6.61
C LEU A 699 -27.56 -3.66 -7.39
N VAL A 700 -26.65 -4.60 -7.60
CA VAL A 700 -26.93 -5.86 -8.31
C VAL A 700 -26.51 -7.04 -7.45
N GLY A 701 -27.45 -7.90 -7.06
CA GLY A 701 -27.11 -9.07 -6.24
C GLY A 701 -28.26 -9.63 -5.42
N SER A 702 -27.94 -10.49 -4.44
CA SER A 702 -28.95 -11.21 -3.67
C SER A 702 -29.46 -10.37 -2.48
N ARG A 703 -30.75 -10.50 -2.15
CA ARG A 703 -31.31 -9.89 -0.92
C ARG A 703 -30.61 -10.38 0.34
N ARG A 704 -30.23 -11.67 0.37
CA ARG A 704 -29.49 -12.26 1.49
C ARG A 704 -28.17 -11.53 1.77
N ALA A 705 -27.41 -11.21 0.72
CA ALA A 705 -26.16 -10.45 0.88
C ALA A 705 -26.41 -9.02 1.38
N LEU A 706 -27.47 -8.38 0.87
CA LEU A 706 -27.88 -7.06 1.34
C LEU A 706 -28.26 -7.11 2.83
N ASP A 707 -29.06 -8.07 3.25
CA ASP A 707 -29.46 -8.25 4.66
C ASP A 707 -28.24 -8.55 5.57
N ILE A 708 -27.25 -9.31 5.11
CA ILE A 708 -26.00 -9.51 5.84
C ILE A 708 -25.27 -8.17 6.03
N ALA A 709 -25.16 -7.36 4.98
CA ALA A 709 -24.52 -6.04 5.07
C ALA A 709 -25.26 -5.10 6.02
N LEU A 710 -26.60 -5.12 5.98
CA LEU A 710 -27.46 -4.30 6.85
C LEU A 710 -27.51 -4.80 8.29
N GLY A 711 -27.39 -6.11 8.54
CA GLY A 711 -27.30 -6.67 9.89
C GLY A 711 -25.98 -6.37 10.57
N ASN A 712 -24.92 -6.15 9.79
CA ASN A 712 -23.57 -5.93 10.29
C ASN A 712 -23.31 -4.44 10.57
N SER A 713 -23.82 -3.96 11.70
CA SER A 713 -23.53 -2.62 12.26
C SER A 713 -22.13 -2.50 12.85
N GLU A 714 -21.47 -3.63 13.11
CA GLU A 714 -20.09 -3.67 13.54
C GLU A 714 -19.20 -3.35 12.34
N ALA A 715 -19.03 -2.05 12.06
CA ALA A 715 -17.75 -1.60 11.54
C ALA A 715 -16.71 -2.21 12.48
N ARG A 716 -15.95 -3.22 12.00
CA ARG A 716 -15.00 -4.02 12.80
C ARG A 716 -14.48 -3.18 13.95
N VAL A 717 -14.89 -3.52 15.19
CA VAL A 717 -14.58 -2.72 16.37
C VAL A 717 -13.08 -2.43 16.35
N ARG A 718 -12.72 -1.18 16.10
CA ARG A 718 -11.32 -0.77 16.14
C ARG A 718 -10.97 -0.54 17.58
N TYR A 719 -9.88 -1.16 18.01
CA TYR A 719 -9.38 -0.98 19.36
C TYR A 719 -8.53 0.27 19.39
N THR A 720 -9.12 1.36 19.87
CA THR A 720 -8.48 2.67 20.05
C THR A 720 -8.70 3.16 21.48
N GLY A 721 -7.75 3.95 21.99
CA GLY A 721 -7.81 4.56 23.32
C GLY A 721 -8.08 6.06 23.26
N LEU A 722 -8.01 6.67 22.08
CA LEU A 722 -8.03 8.12 21.89
C LEU A 722 -9.25 8.81 22.53
N ALA A 723 -10.47 8.30 22.29
CA ALA A 723 -11.68 8.90 22.85
C ALA A 723 -11.66 8.91 24.40
N GLU A 724 -11.17 7.84 25.01
CA GLU A 724 -11.07 7.72 26.46
C GLU A 724 -9.97 8.62 27.02
N ARG A 725 -8.81 8.71 26.36
CA ARG A 725 -7.71 9.61 26.74
C ARG A 725 -8.15 11.07 26.72
N LEU A 726 -8.88 11.48 25.68
CA LEU A 726 -9.42 12.83 25.57
C LEU A 726 -10.38 13.15 26.73
N ARG A 727 -11.28 12.22 27.09
CA ARG A 727 -12.17 12.38 28.25
C ARG A 727 -11.39 12.49 29.56
N ALA A 728 -10.42 11.61 29.77
CA ALA A 728 -9.61 11.59 30.98
C ALA A 728 -8.80 12.89 31.14
N GLY A 729 -8.08 13.33 30.09
CA GLY A 729 -7.27 14.54 30.13
C GLY A 729 -8.08 15.85 30.19
N ALA A 730 -9.33 15.84 29.72
CA ALA A 730 -10.25 16.96 29.91
C ALA A 730 -10.83 17.07 31.32
N ALA A 731 -10.88 15.95 32.07
CA ALA A 731 -11.31 15.93 33.47
C ALA A 731 -10.21 16.40 34.44
N VAL A 732 -8.96 16.45 33.99
CA VAL A 732 -7.85 17.04 34.75
C VAL A 732 -7.91 18.56 34.56
N PRO A 733 -8.09 19.34 35.66
CA PRO A 733 -8.31 20.79 35.60
C PRO A 733 -7.21 21.56 34.88
#